data_AF-A0A7W0W4E6-F1
#
_entry.id   AF-A0A7W0W4E6-F1
#
_cell.length_a   1.000
_cell.length_b   1.000
_cell.length_c   1.000
_cell.angle_alpha   90.00
_cell.angle_beta   90.00
_cell.angle_gamma   90.00
#
_symmetry.space_group_name_H-M   'P 1'
#
loop_
_entity.id
_entity.type
_entity.pdbx_description
1 polymer ?
#
loop_
_entity_poly.entity_id
_entity_poly.type
_entity_poly.pdbx_seq_one_letter_code
_entity_poly.pdbx_strand_id
1 'polypeptide(L)'
;EVEPNNTSITPQPLLSSGWITGSIDVDADFDFYSLALNAGDTVFTSLDADPERDGGTTWNPILGIGVINGFILTINDASTTSPPNSEAHFLTVKETGTYVIRVNSTTGFGAAFTYHLSVTVLPAASQASCTTYTSTDLPKALGPGAGTTTSELTIPGNPQISDLNVSLALTHTNMPDLDVQLSAPPGVGGNTVGLFSDIGTSTPAAMAAMNLTLDDEAAIPVNQYTVVSGLVVQPEFNYRLAWFDGQDAGGTWTLTLRDDTANTGGGNLLSWSLTVCSDPPLTACPAGSSLTTVYSSDFEATDGGFTHSGTADEWEWGTPSFAPITTSNSGANAWATDLDNTYDVSSNQDLLSPAIDLSGFSGPIFVSWAQKYQMQVATADHAFVDAQQVGGTTPQRLWEWLGATMTESVGSPLVVVQQSAGWGMHYADISAFAGQQLELRFHLDSDTTTNLAGLAIDDVTVSACVGGPTPTATEVTPTATTPPASCLTYQVAIDGAQEVPPSGSTATGSAAITIDTAANTLSYNITFSGLSSSELSAHIHGFAPPGANAGVLHTLPAGSPKIGVYNYNQADEANILAGLTYINIHSTNFPGGEIRGQIAGTPGTCVTPTPVTPTATEVTPTATTPPASCLTYQVALNGGQEVPPNGSTATGSAAITIDTAANTLSYNITFSGLSSTELSAHIHGFAPPGTNAGVLHTLPAGSPKIGVYNYNQADEANILAGLTYINIHSTNFPGGEIRGQIAGTPGTCVTPTPITPTAITPTATQTAITPTAITPTAITPTATQTVIQRKLYLPLILR
;
A
#
# COMPACT_ATOMS: atom_id res chain seq x y z
N GLU A 1 19.72 -32.45 -2.98
CA GLU A 1 19.51 -32.85 -1.57
C GLU A 1 20.83 -33.19 -0.89
N VAL A 2 20.89 -33.07 0.44
CA VAL A 2 21.96 -33.56 1.30
C VAL A 2 21.33 -34.24 2.52
N GLU A 3 21.46 -35.56 2.62
CA GLU A 3 20.99 -36.33 3.77
C GLU A 3 21.95 -36.28 4.97
N PRO A 4 21.44 -36.33 6.23
CA PRO A 4 20.01 -36.41 6.58
C PRO A 4 19.32 -35.04 6.64
N ASN A 5 18.14 -34.90 6.05
CA ASN A 5 17.26 -33.71 6.19
C ASN A 5 15.89 -34.06 6.80
N ASN A 6 15.83 -35.20 7.49
CA ASN A 6 14.64 -35.96 7.86
C ASN A 6 13.72 -35.35 8.96
N THR A 7 13.94 -34.09 9.37
CA THR A 7 13.15 -33.43 10.43
C THR A 7 12.95 -31.94 10.19
N SER A 8 11.80 -31.39 10.61
CA SER A 8 11.55 -29.94 10.58
C SER A 8 12.45 -29.11 11.52
N ILE A 9 13.17 -29.76 12.44
CA ILE A 9 14.11 -29.11 13.37
C ILE A 9 15.48 -28.88 12.72
N THR A 10 15.88 -29.77 11.81
CA THR A 10 17.15 -29.70 11.08
C THR A 10 16.93 -29.74 9.57
N PRO A 11 16.13 -28.79 9.02
CA PRO A 11 15.87 -28.74 7.59
C PRO A 11 17.14 -28.35 6.82
N GLN A 12 17.31 -28.89 5.62
CA GLN A 12 18.32 -28.42 4.69
C GLN A 12 17.96 -26.99 4.22
N PRO A 13 18.87 -26.01 4.20
CA PRO A 13 18.59 -24.72 3.58
C PRO A 13 18.26 -24.87 2.10
N LEU A 14 17.16 -24.26 1.66
CA LEU A 14 16.81 -24.19 0.25
C LEU A 14 17.89 -23.40 -0.51
N LEU A 15 18.26 -23.88 -1.70
CA LEU A 15 19.22 -23.19 -2.55
C LEU A 15 18.63 -21.89 -3.09
N SER A 16 19.48 -20.89 -3.37
CA SER A 16 19.05 -19.62 -3.95
C SER A 16 18.40 -19.74 -5.34
N SER A 17 18.59 -20.88 -6.01
CA SER A 17 17.89 -21.19 -7.27
C SER A 17 16.42 -21.53 -7.07
N GLY A 18 15.99 -21.82 -5.83
CA GLY A 18 14.68 -22.41 -5.54
C GLY A 18 14.52 -23.84 -6.07
N TRP A 19 15.57 -24.44 -6.63
CA TRP A 19 15.51 -25.73 -7.32
C TRP A 19 16.32 -26.80 -6.58
N ILE A 20 15.70 -27.93 -6.27
CA ILE A 20 16.31 -29.08 -5.63
C ILE A 20 15.98 -30.35 -6.40
N THR A 21 16.99 -31.18 -6.64
CA THR A 21 16.81 -32.60 -6.97
C THR A 21 17.00 -33.42 -5.70
N GLY A 22 16.06 -34.31 -5.40
CA GLY A 22 16.09 -35.19 -4.23
C GLY A 22 15.50 -36.56 -4.52
N SER A 23 15.49 -37.43 -3.51
CA SER A 23 14.91 -38.77 -3.62
C SER A 23 14.35 -39.28 -2.30
N ILE A 24 13.16 -39.86 -2.34
CA ILE A 24 12.54 -40.57 -1.21
C ILE A 24 12.82 -42.07 -1.37
N ASP A 25 13.53 -42.68 -0.41
CA ASP A 25 13.94 -44.10 -0.52
C ASP A 25 13.32 -45.07 0.51
N VAL A 26 12.70 -44.56 1.59
CA VAL A 26 12.04 -45.36 2.64
C VAL A 26 10.79 -44.67 3.24
N ASP A 27 9.93 -45.42 3.93
CA ASP A 27 8.66 -44.93 4.54
C ASP A 27 8.83 -43.82 5.57
N ALA A 28 10.03 -43.69 6.15
CA ALA A 28 10.36 -42.69 7.15
C ALA A 28 11.19 -41.54 6.59
N ASP A 29 11.31 -41.46 5.26
CA ASP A 29 12.09 -40.42 4.59
C ASP A 29 11.21 -39.18 4.38
N PHE A 30 11.61 -38.08 5.03
CA PHE A 30 10.93 -36.80 5.00
C PHE A 30 11.91 -35.70 4.66
N ASP A 31 11.82 -35.15 3.47
CA ASP A 31 12.78 -34.14 3.07
C ASP A 31 12.29 -32.77 3.50
N PHE A 32 13.01 -32.14 4.43
CA PHE A 32 12.69 -30.79 4.89
C PHE A 32 13.67 -29.75 4.33
N TYR A 33 13.10 -28.72 3.71
CA TYR A 33 13.85 -27.59 3.16
C TYR A 33 13.44 -26.28 3.82
N SER A 34 14.38 -25.49 4.34
CA SER A 34 14.09 -24.21 4.99
C SER A 34 14.27 -23.01 4.06
N LEU A 35 13.38 -22.04 4.22
CA LEU A 35 13.45 -20.74 3.54
C LEU A 35 13.02 -19.62 4.49
N ALA A 36 13.65 -18.45 4.37
CA ALA A 36 13.24 -17.25 5.08
C ALA A 36 12.22 -16.49 4.23
N LEU A 37 11.13 -16.05 4.86
CA LEU A 37 10.05 -15.31 4.21
C LEU A 37 9.69 -14.09 5.05
N ASN A 38 9.28 -13.01 4.40
CA ASN A 38 8.69 -11.84 5.03
C ASN A 38 7.17 -12.00 5.09
N ALA A 39 6.54 -11.38 6.09
CA ALA A 39 5.09 -11.24 6.12
C ALA A 39 4.57 -10.66 4.79
N GLY A 40 3.53 -11.28 4.24
CA GLY A 40 2.94 -10.95 2.94
C GLY A 40 3.60 -11.64 1.74
N ASP A 41 4.76 -12.30 1.89
CA ASP A 41 5.35 -13.04 0.77
C ASP A 41 4.44 -14.21 0.37
N THR A 42 4.24 -14.38 -0.94
CA THR A 42 3.54 -15.54 -1.50
C THR A 42 4.54 -16.57 -1.99
N VAL A 43 4.45 -17.80 -1.48
CA VAL A 43 5.27 -18.92 -1.92
C VAL A 43 4.49 -19.82 -2.86
N PHE A 44 5.08 -20.07 -4.03
CA PHE A 44 4.67 -21.14 -4.93
C PHE A 44 5.67 -22.29 -4.81
N THR A 45 5.18 -23.50 -4.58
CA THR A 45 5.99 -24.72 -4.62
C THR A 45 5.40 -25.70 -5.62
N SER A 46 6.27 -26.42 -6.34
CA SER A 46 5.88 -27.42 -7.32
C SER A 46 6.84 -28.60 -7.29
N LEU A 47 6.29 -29.80 -7.40
CA LEU A 47 7.02 -31.06 -7.34
C LEU A 47 6.82 -31.82 -8.66
N ASP A 48 7.90 -31.97 -9.44
CA ASP A 48 7.96 -32.93 -10.54
C ASP A 48 8.27 -34.31 -9.97
N ALA A 49 7.27 -35.19 -10.07
CA ALA A 49 7.29 -36.50 -9.44
C ALA A 49 7.91 -37.61 -10.31
N ASP A 50 8.27 -37.33 -11.55
CA ASP A 50 8.95 -38.30 -12.43
C ASP A 50 9.93 -37.58 -13.35
N PRO A 51 10.99 -36.95 -12.81
CA PRO A 51 11.97 -36.18 -13.60
C PRO A 51 12.55 -36.94 -14.80
N GLU A 52 12.68 -38.26 -14.68
CA GLU A 52 13.28 -39.14 -15.66
C GLU A 52 12.33 -39.46 -16.82
N ARG A 53 11.00 -39.35 -16.61
CA ARG A 53 9.96 -39.68 -17.60
C ARG A 53 10.08 -41.12 -18.10
N ASP A 54 10.46 -42.03 -17.22
CA ASP A 54 10.82 -43.41 -17.59
C ASP A 54 9.62 -44.35 -17.71
N GLY A 55 8.48 -43.96 -17.12
CA GLY A 55 7.22 -44.69 -17.16
C GLY A 55 7.22 -45.91 -16.25
N GLY A 56 6.08 -46.16 -15.58
CA GLY A 56 5.95 -47.25 -14.61
C GLY A 56 6.19 -46.83 -13.17
N THR A 57 6.61 -45.58 -12.94
CA THR A 57 6.67 -44.95 -11.62
C THR A 57 5.25 -44.77 -11.07
N THR A 58 4.97 -45.40 -9.93
CA THR A 58 3.72 -45.27 -9.18
C THR A 58 4.03 -44.67 -7.82
N TRP A 59 4.18 -43.35 -7.79
CA TRP A 59 4.49 -42.59 -6.59
C TRP A 59 3.31 -41.70 -6.21
N ASN A 60 2.94 -41.70 -4.93
CA ASN A 60 2.03 -40.72 -4.34
C ASN A 60 2.85 -39.75 -3.47
N PRO A 61 3.32 -38.63 -4.04
CA PRO A 61 3.99 -37.57 -3.28
C PRO A 61 3.03 -36.85 -2.33
N ILE A 62 3.56 -36.35 -1.23
CA ILE A 62 2.95 -35.28 -0.45
C ILE A 62 3.91 -34.09 -0.49
N LEU A 63 3.37 -32.92 -0.82
CA LEU A 63 4.05 -31.64 -0.69
C LEU A 63 3.39 -30.85 0.45
N GLY A 64 4.19 -30.18 1.27
CA GLY A 64 3.65 -29.32 2.32
C GLY A 64 4.53 -28.14 2.68
N ILE A 65 3.91 -27.14 3.31
CA ILE A 65 4.55 -25.92 3.79
C ILE A 65 4.16 -25.65 5.25
N GLY A 66 5.12 -25.24 6.06
CA GLY A 66 4.94 -24.92 7.48
C GLY A 66 6.12 -24.10 8.00
N VAL A 67 6.30 -23.92 9.30
CA VAL A 67 5.37 -24.29 10.38
C VAL A 67 4.37 -23.14 10.56
N ILE A 68 3.08 -23.42 10.37
CA ILE A 68 2.00 -22.45 10.47
C ILE A 68 1.18 -22.80 11.70
N ASN A 69 1.31 -22.01 12.77
CA ASN A 69 0.70 -22.29 14.07
C ASN A 69 0.95 -23.75 14.57
N GLY A 70 2.16 -24.27 14.36
CA GLY A 70 2.52 -25.64 14.72
C GLY A 70 2.14 -26.71 13.69
N PHE A 71 1.49 -26.36 12.58
CA PHE A 71 1.06 -27.28 11.53
C PHE A 71 1.93 -27.18 10.27
N ILE A 72 1.91 -28.23 9.47
CA ILE A 72 2.37 -28.23 8.07
C ILE A 72 1.12 -28.44 7.23
N LEU A 73 0.79 -27.48 6.39
CA LEU A 73 -0.28 -27.60 5.41
C LEU A 73 0.20 -28.49 4.27
N THR A 74 -0.63 -29.43 3.84
CA THR A 74 -0.23 -30.45 2.87
C THR A 74 -1.23 -30.55 1.75
N ILE A 75 -0.72 -30.73 0.54
CA ILE A 75 -1.48 -31.15 -0.62
C ILE A 75 -1.10 -32.58 -0.99
N ASN A 76 -2.10 -33.31 -1.45
CA ASN A 76 -1.99 -34.66 -1.94
C ASN A 76 -3.21 -34.93 -2.81
N ASP A 77 -3.01 -35.19 -4.08
CA ASP A 77 -4.08 -35.55 -5.02
C ASP A 77 -4.59 -37.00 -4.84
N ALA A 78 -3.98 -37.75 -3.92
CA ALA A 78 -4.20 -39.15 -3.59
C ALA A 78 -4.01 -40.11 -4.78
N SER A 79 -3.44 -39.66 -5.89
CA SER A 79 -3.25 -40.44 -7.11
C SER A 79 -2.12 -41.46 -6.95
N THR A 80 -2.21 -42.53 -7.72
CA THR A 80 -1.14 -43.54 -7.89
C THR A 80 -0.93 -43.87 -9.37
N THR A 81 -1.30 -42.92 -10.25
CA THR A 81 -1.14 -43.07 -11.70
C THR A 81 0.32 -43.22 -12.12
N SER A 82 0.54 -43.78 -13.30
CA SER A 82 1.83 -43.81 -13.97
C SER A 82 1.70 -43.10 -15.33
N PRO A 83 2.40 -41.99 -15.58
CA PRO A 83 3.30 -41.31 -14.64
C PRO A 83 2.54 -40.69 -13.45
N PRO A 84 3.23 -40.43 -12.32
CA PRO A 84 2.63 -39.76 -11.17
C PRO A 84 2.26 -38.32 -11.55
N ASN A 85 1.21 -37.80 -10.92
CA ASN A 85 0.86 -36.40 -11.05
C ASN A 85 1.82 -35.53 -10.23
N SER A 86 2.05 -34.31 -10.71
CA SER A 86 2.77 -33.30 -9.93
C SER A 86 1.91 -32.75 -8.81
N GLU A 87 2.57 -32.35 -7.73
CA GLU A 87 1.96 -31.57 -6.64
C GLU A 87 2.37 -30.10 -6.75
N ALA A 88 1.44 -29.19 -6.44
CA ALA A 88 1.72 -27.76 -6.46
C ALA A 88 0.91 -26.98 -5.42
N HIS A 89 1.57 -26.12 -4.66
CA HIS A 89 1.02 -25.40 -3.51
C HIS A 89 1.29 -23.91 -3.61
N PHE A 90 0.31 -23.08 -3.19
CA PHE A 90 0.46 -21.64 -3.01
C PHE A 90 0.13 -21.23 -1.56
N LEU A 91 0.85 -20.26 -1.00
CA LEU A 91 0.57 -19.72 0.34
C LEU A 91 1.11 -18.30 0.49
N THR A 92 0.27 -17.37 0.97
CA THR A 92 0.74 -16.08 1.50
C THR A 92 1.03 -16.21 3.00
N VAL A 93 2.23 -15.83 3.44
CA VAL A 93 2.63 -16.00 4.83
C VAL A 93 2.26 -14.80 5.70
N LYS A 94 1.74 -15.07 6.90
CA LYS A 94 1.30 -14.02 7.83
C LYS A 94 2.45 -13.32 8.55
N GLU A 95 3.49 -14.07 8.91
CA GLU A 95 4.55 -13.59 9.79
C GLU A 95 5.91 -13.74 9.13
N THR A 96 6.80 -12.77 9.34
CA THR A 96 8.20 -12.92 8.94
C THR A 96 8.84 -14.04 9.75
N GLY A 97 9.49 -14.99 9.08
CA GLY A 97 10.04 -16.14 9.76
C GLY A 97 10.78 -17.13 8.86
N THR A 98 11.24 -18.21 9.49
CA THR A 98 11.77 -19.37 8.77
C THR A 98 10.67 -20.41 8.61
N TYR A 99 10.37 -20.72 7.36
CA TYR A 99 9.41 -21.73 6.96
C TYR A 99 10.15 -22.98 6.48
N VAL A 100 9.42 -24.09 6.39
CA VAL A 100 9.88 -25.38 5.90
C VAL A 100 8.95 -25.89 4.81
N ILE A 101 9.53 -26.38 3.73
CA ILE A 101 8.87 -27.22 2.73
C ILE A 101 9.14 -28.67 3.11
N ARG A 102 8.10 -29.51 3.03
CA ARG A 102 8.20 -30.95 3.27
C ARG A 102 7.84 -31.71 2.01
N VAL A 103 8.71 -32.65 1.61
CA VAL A 103 8.41 -33.65 0.58
C VAL A 103 8.43 -35.02 1.26
N ASN A 104 7.41 -35.84 1.03
CA ASN A 104 7.35 -37.22 1.53
C ASN A 104 6.42 -38.09 0.67
N SER A 105 6.22 -39.37 1.02
CA SER A 105 5.26 -40.25 0.33
C SER A 105 4.23 -40.89 1.28
N THR A 106 3.09 -41.33 0.73
CA THR A 106 2.10 -42.18 1.44
C THR A 106 2.19 -43.67 1.09
N THR A 107 3.00 -44.07 0.11
CA THR A 107 3.06 -45.45 -0.43
C THR A 107 4.42 -46.11 -0.20
N GLY A 108 4.40 -47.41 0.12
CA GLY A 108 5.59 -48.20 0.48
C GLY A 108 6.45 -48.70 -0.68
N PHE A 109 7.74 -48.88 -0.38
CA PHE A 109 8.87 -48.83 -1.33
C PHE A 109 9.31 -50.18 -1.91
N GLY A 110 9.84 -50.10 -3.14
CA GLY A 110 10.68 -51.12 -3.79
C GLY A 110 11.98 -50.55 -4.40
N ALA A 111 11.95 -49.34 -4.96
CA ALA A 111 13.09 -48.56 -5.45
C ALA A 111 12.91 -47.07 -5.04
N ALA A 112 14.00 -46.29 -5.03
CA ALA A 112 13.97 -44.87 -4.67
C ALA A 112 13.20 -44.04 -5.71
N PHE A 113 12.33 -43.14 -5.26
CA PHE A 113 11.62 -42.19 -6.12
C PHE A 113 12.39 -40.87 -6.17
N THR A 114 12.75 -40.42 -7.37
CA THR A 114 13.45 -39.15 -7.63
C THR A 114 12.44 -38.03 -7.88
N TYR A 115 12.81 -36.80 -7.48
CA TYR A 115 11.96 -35.63 -7.71
C TYR A 115 12.74 -34.37 -8.02
N HIS A 116 12.06 -33.42 -8.66
CA HIS A 116 12.49 -32.03 -8.72
C HIS A 116 11.51 -31.14 -7.96
N LEU A 117 12.00 -30.48 -6.92
CA LEU A 117 11.28 -29.44 -6.19
C LEU A 117 11.67 -28.07 -6.75
N SER A 118 10.67 -27.30 -7.13
CA SER A 118 10.78 -25.90 -7.51
C SER A 118 10.03 -25.03 -6.52
N VAL A 119 10.69 -24.01 -5.99
CA VAL A 119 10.14 -23.06 -5.02
C VAL A 119 10.38 -21.65 -5.55
N THR A 120 9.31 -20.88 -5.68
CA THR A 120 9.35 -19.48 -6.08
C THR A 120 8.72 -18.64 -4.98
N VAL A 121 9.42 -17.58 -4.58
CA VAL A 121 8.88 -16.57 -3.65
C VAL A 121 8.52 -15.35 -4.47
N LEU A 122 7.26 -14.96 -4.40
CA LEU A 122 6.74 -13.69 -4.88
C LEU A 122 6.75 -12.74 -3.67
N PRO A 123 7.62 -11.73 -3.64
CA PRO A 123 7.67 -10.79 -2.53
C PRO A 123 6.33 -10.09 -2.35
N ALA A 124 5.97 -9.80 -1.10
CA ALA A 124 4.81 -8.96 -0.79
C ALA A 124 4.85 -7.67 -1.64
N ALA A 125 3.72 -7.30 -2.24
CA ALA A 125 3.62 -6.04 -2.93
C ALA A 125 3.85 -4.88 -1.94
N SER A 126 4.67 -3.91 -2.34
CA SER A 126 4.84 -2.68 -1.55
C SER A 126 3.59 -1.81 -1.74
N GLN A 127 2.64 -1.92 -0.82
CA GLN A 127 1.49 -1.02 -0.78
C GLN A 127 1.89 0.28 -0.08
N ALA A 128 1.61 1.42 -0.73
CA ALA A 128 1.89 2.73 -0.16
C ALA A 128 0.85 3.10 0.91
N SER A 129 1.27 3.88 1.92
CA SER A 129 0.35 4.61 2.80
C SER A 129 -0.74 3.77 3.49
N CYS A 130 -0.38 2.59 4.00
CA CYS A 130 -1.31 1.75 4.77
C CYS A 130 -1.41 2.17 6.24
N THR A 131 -2.62 2.20 6.78
CA THR A 131 -2.90 2.43 8.20
C THR A 131 -3.82 1.35 8.75
N THR A 132 -3.42 0.73 9.87
CA THR A 132 -4.25 -0.25 10.58
C THR A 132 -5.07 0.43 11.67
N TYR A 133 -6.38 0.23 11.61
CA TYR A 133 -7.36 0.62 12.62
C TYR A 133 -7.83 -0.63 13.35
N THR A 134 -7.94 -0.59 14.67
CA THR A 134 -8.32 -1.76 15.48
C THR A 134 -9.59 -1.46 16.27
N SER A 135 -10.50 -2.43 16.32
CA SER A 135 -11.71 -2.30 17.14
C SER A 135 -11.35 -2.27 18.62
N THR A 136 -12.03 -1.41 19.37
CA THR A 136 -11.83 -1.25 20.82
C THR A 136 -12.97 -1.81 21.66
N ASP A 137 -13.97 -2.45 21.05
CA ASP A 137 -15.19 -2.91 21.74
C ASP A 137 -15.15 -4.40 22.16
N LEU A 138 -13.95 -4.99 22.18
CA LEU A 138 -13.68 -6.41 22.34
C LEU A 138 -13.05 -6.74 23.71
N PRO A 139 -13.19 -7.99 24.21
CA PRO A 139 -13.78 -9.16 23.55
C PRO A 139 -15.31 -9.18 23.56
N LYS A 140 -15.91 -9.88 22.58
CA LYS A 140 -17.35 -10.12 22.49
C LYS A 140 -17.65 -11.62 22.43
N ALA A 141 -18.67 -12.06 23.17
CA ALA A 141 -19.08 -13.46 23.18
C ALA A 141 -19.75 -13.86 21.87
N LEU A 142 -19.46 -15.08 21.40
CA LEU A 142 -20.10 -15.74 20.26
C LEU A 142 -20.83 -16.97 20.80
N GLY A 143 -22.14 -17.05 20.59
CA GLY A 143 -22.96 -18.12 21.16
C GLY A 143 -22.94 -18.18 22.71
N PRO A 144 -23.34 -19.31 23.32
CA PRO A 144 -23.75 -20.52 22.65
C PRO A 144 -25.14 -20.45 22.03
N GLY A 145 -25.31 -21.19 20.94
CA GLY A 145 -26.55 -21.31 20.19
C GLY A 145 -26.76 -20.17 19.19
N ALA A 146 -27.75 -20.35 18.33
CA ALA A 146 -27.95 -19.46 17.20
C ALA A 146 -28.15 -18.00 17.65
N GLY A 147 -27.39 -17.08 17.05
CA GLY A 147 -27.37 -15.68 17.42
C GLY A 147 -26.54 -14.83 16.48
N THR A 148 -26.60 -13.51 16.67
CA THR A 148 -25.79 -12.56 15.90
C THR A 148 -25.05 -11.65 16.86
N THR A 149 -23.75 -11.53 16.65
CA THR A 149 -22.85 -10.64 17.36
C THR A 149 -22.32 -9.61 16.39
N THR A 150 -22.36 -8.33 16.76
CA THR A 150 -21.75 -7.25 15.98
C THR A 150 -20.60 -6.62 16.75
N SER A 151 -19.59 -6.13 16.04
CA SER A 151 -18.48 -5.35 16.58
C SER A 151 -18.21 -4.16 15.68
N GLU A 152 -17.89 -3.01 16.28
CA GLU A 152 -17.70 -1.76 15.57
C GLU A 152 -16.24 -1.29 15.60
N LEU A 153 -15.83 -0.60 14.54
CA LEU A 153 -14.52 0.03 14.41
C LEU A 153 -14.72 1.37 13.70
N THR A 154 -14.19 2.45 14.27
CA THR A 154 -14.29 3.79 13.68
C THR A 154 -12.97 4.20 13.05
N ILE A 155 -13.02 4.56 11.77
CA ILE A 155 -11.91 5.15 11.02
C ILE A 155 -12.11 6.68 10.99
N PRO A 156 -11.18 7.48 11.54
CA PRO A 156 -11.26 8.93 11.48
C PRO A 156 -10.85 9.47 10.11
N GLY A 157 -11.34 10.68 9.79
CA GLY A 157 -11.06 11.32 8.51
C GLY A 157 -11.78 10.62 7.37
N ASN A 158 -11.18 10.68 6.18
CA ASN A 158 -11.76 10.17 4.94
C ASN A 158 -10.70 9.54 4.01
N PRO A 159 -9.90 8.57 4.50
CA PRO A 159 -8.91 7.93 3.64
C PRO A 159 -9.62 7.13 2.54
N GLN A 160 -9.15 7.27 1.30
CA GLN A 160 -9.63 6.46 0.19
C GLN A 160 -9.00 5.06 0.25
N ILE A 161 -9.83 4.05 0.02
CA ILE A 161 -9.41 2.65 -0.01
C ILE A 161 -8.86 2.35 -1.41
N SER A 162 -7.58 1.99 -1.50
CA SER A 162 -7.04 1.31 -2.68
C SER A 162 -6.88 -0.19 -2.48
N ASP A 163 -6.74 -0.60 -1.21
CA ASP A 163 -6.74 -1.97 -0.76
C ASP A 163 -7.23 -2.00 0.71
N LEU A 164 -7.96 -3.06 1.06
CA LEU A 164 -8.52 -3.28 2.37
C LEU A 164 -8.25 -4.69 2.86
N ASN A 165 -7.54 -4.80 3.99
CA ASN A 165 -7.28 -6.07 4.65
C ASN A 165 -8.05 -6.19 5.97
N VAL A 166 -8.68 -7.35 6.20
CA VAL A 166 -9.43 -7.64 7.43
C VAL A 166 -8.68 -8.66 8.27
N SER A 167 -8.08 -8.24 9.38
CA SER A 167 -7.47 -9.19 10.32
C SER A 167 -8.41 -9.48 11.47
N LEU A 168 -8.62 -10.76 11.80
CA LEU A 168 -9.43 -11.15 12.96
C LEU A 168 -8.83 -12.31 13.74
N ALA A 169 -9.03 -12.26 15.05
CA ALA A 169 -8.74 -13.35 15.97
C ALA A 169 -9.98 -13.65 16.82
N LEU A 170 -10.36 -14.91 16.87
CA LEU A 170 -11.49 -15.38 17.66
C LEU A 170 -11.27 -16.79 18.18
N THR A 171 -12.07 -17.20 19.15
CA THR A 171 -12.24 -18.60 19.52
C THR A 171 -13.66 -19.03 19.26
N HIS A 172 -13.83 -20.29 18.86
CA HIS A 172 -15.11 -20.96 18.76
C HIS A 172 -14.92 -22.46 18.89
N THR A 173 -15.76 -23.13 19.68
CA THR A 173 -15.68 -24.59 19.83
C THR A 173 -16.23 -25.36 18.64
N ASN A 174 -16.90 -24.67 17.70
CA ASN A 174 -17.39 -25.23 16.45
C ASN A 174 -17.31 -24.16 15.34
N MET A 175 -16.15 -24.01 14.69
CA MET A 175 -15.93 -22.93 13.70
C MET A 175 -16.94 -22.91 12.55
N PRO A 176 -17.42 -24.06 12.02
CA PRO A 176 -18.41 -24.10 10.96
C PRO A 176 -19.79 -23.54 11.30
N ASP A 177 -20.01 -23.00 12.51
CA ASP A 177 -21.26 -22.29 12.83
C ASP A 177 -21.20 -20.80 12.44
N LEU A 178 -20.03 -20.29 12.04
CA LEU A 178 -19.79 -18.87 11.88
C LEU A 178 -19.93 -18.40 10.43
N ASP A 179 -20.89 -17.50 10.21
CA ASP A 179 -20.95 -16.64 9.02
C ASP A 179 -20.50 -15.23 9.39
N VAL A 180 -19.56 -14.68 8.62
CA VAL A 180 -18.98 -13.36 8.91
C VAL A 180 -19.14 -12.43 7.71
N GLN A 181 -19.64 -11.23 7.99
CA GLN A 181 -19.79 -10.14 7.01
C GLN A 181 -19.14 -8.86 7.53
N LEU A 182 -18.66 -8.03 6.60
CA LEU A 182 -18.18 -6.68 6.86
C LEU A 182 -19.12 -5.67 6.21
N SER A 183 -19.52 -4.64 6.97
CA SER A 183 -20.32 -3.53 6.48
C SER A 183 -19.54 -2.22 6.58
N ALA A 184 -19.46 -1.50 5.46
CA ALA A 184 -18.92 -0.15 5.39
C ALA A 184 -19.89 0.87 6.04
N PRO A 185 -19.41 2.06 6.44
CA PRO A 185 -20.24 3.07 7.08
C PRO A 185 -21.39 3.53 6.18
N PRO A 186 -22.64 3.66 6.69
CA PRO A 186 -23.78 4.08 5.86
C PRO A 186 -23.62 5.48 5.24
N GLY A 187 -22.86 6.37 5.89
CA GLY A 187 -22.68 7.76 5.47
C GLY A 187 -21.83 7.97 4.21
N VAL A 188 -21.16 6.92 3.73
CA VAL A 188 -20.31 6.93 2.51
C VAL A 188 -20.90 6.02 1.42
N GLY A 189 -22.23 5.88 1.39
CA GLY A 189 -22.92 5.02 0.42
C GLY A 189 -22.78 3.52 0.72
N GLY A 190 -22.64 3.18 2.01
CA GLY A 190 -22.16 1.90 2.53
C GLY A 190 -22.72 0.64 1.85
N ASN A 191 -21.89 -0.39 1.83
CA ASN A 191 -22.17 -1.73 1.31
C ASN A 191 -21.85 -2.79 2.37
N THR A 192 -22.37 -4.01 2.17
CA THR A 192 -22.04 -5.17 3.00
C THR A 192 -21.49 -6.27 2.11
N VAL A 193 -20.42 -6.91 2.55
CA VAL A 193 -19.72 -7.97 1.82
C VAL A 193 -19.49 -9.15 2.76
N GLY A 194 -19.73 -10.37 2.27
CA GLY A 194 -19.39 -11.59 2.98
C GLY A 194 -17.87 -11.74 3.15
N LEU A 195 -17.44 -12.42 4.18
CA LEU A 195 -16.02 -12.75 4.38
C LEU A 195 -15.81 -14.26 4.28
N PHE A 196 -16.63 -15.01 5.02
CA PHE A 196 -16.68 -16.47 4.99
C PHE A 196 -17.93 -16.99 5.70
N SER A 197 -18.28 -18.23 5.38
CA SER A 197 -19.39 -19.00 5.92
C SER A 197 -18.97 -20.45 6.15
N ASP A 198 -19.38 -21.02 7.28
CA ASP A 198 -19.23 -22.45 7.59
C ASP A 198 -17.80 -23.03 7.49
N ILE A 199 -16.76 -22.21 7.75
CA ILE A 199 -15.36 -22.62 7.60
C ILE A 199 -14.77 -23.29 8.85
N GLY A 200 -13.66 -24.01 8.65
CA GLY A 200 -12.89 -24.63 9.74
C GLY A 200 -13.41 -26.02 10.11
N THR A 201 -13.33 -26.38 11.40
CA THR A 201 -13.70 -27.73 11.87
C THR A 201 -14.27 -27.73 13.29
N SER A 202 -15.00 -28.80 13.62
CA SER A 202 -15.60 -29.06 14.94
C SER A 202 -14.70 -29.90 15.88
N THR A 203 -13.43 -30.15 15.53
CA THR A 203 -12.49 -31.06 16.25
C THR A 203 -11.01 -30.60 16.15
N PRO A 204 -10.04 -31.05 17.00
CA PRO A 204 -9.86 -30.88 18.45
C PRO A 204 -9.43 -29.44 18.87
N ALA A 205 -9.28 -29.20 20.19
CA ALA A 205 -9.00 -27.91 20.84
C ALA A 205 -7.90 -27.02 20.24
N ALA A 206 -6.93 -27.58 19.49
CA ALA A 206 -5.87 -26.81 18.82
C ALA A 206 -6.40 -25.95 17.65
N MET A 207 -7.60 -26.24 17.14
CA MET A 207 -8.23 -25.56 16.00
C MET A 207 -9.47 -24.74 16.41
N ALA A 208 -9.72 -24.61 17.72
CA ALA A 208 -10.77 -23.77 18.29
C ALA A 208 -10.40 -22.28 18.31
N ALA A 209 -9.28 -21.91 17.69
CA ALA A 209 -8.82 -20.54 17.55
C ALA A 209 -8.65 -20.23 16.06
N MET A 210 -9.13 -19.05 15.67
CA MET A 210 -8.90 -18.43 14.38
C MET A 210 -8.00 -17.22 14.59
N ASN A 211 -7.02 -17.08 13.71
CA ASN A 211 -6.15 -15.90 13.64
C ASN A 211 -5.72 -15.76 12.19
N LEU A 212 -6.50 -15.04 11.40
CA LEU A 212 -6.26 -14.90 9.97
C LEU A 212 -6.33 -13.44 9.55
N THR A 213 -5.71 -13.16 8.42
CA THR A 213 -5.89 -11.92 7.67
C THR A 213 -6.58 -12.29 6.36
N LEU A 214 -7.70 -11.64 6.10
CA LEU A 214 -8.39 -11.70 4.82
C LEU A 214 -7.85 -10.57 3.94
N ASP A 215 -7.43 -10.98 2.75
CA ASP A 215 -6.75 -10.18 1.74
C ASP A 215 -7.07 -10.85 0.40
N ASP A 216 -7.80 -10.21 -0.52
CA ASP A 216 -8.14 -10.83 -1.80
C ASP A 216 -6.97 -10.94 -2.78
N GLU A 217 -5.84 -10.30 -2.49
CA GLU A 217 -4.56 -10.54 -3.16
C GLU A 217 -3.81 -11.74 -2.57
N ALA A 218 -4.30 -12.34 -1.48
CA ALA A 218 -3.72 -13.55 -0.92
C ALA A 218 -3.84 -14.75 -1.87
N ALA A 219 -2.97 -15.74 -1.67
CA ALA A 219 -2.80 -16.80 -2.66
C ALA A 219 -3.95 -17.80 -2.75
N ILE A 220 -4.73 -17.98 -1.67
CA ILE A 220 -5.74 -19.03 -1.56
C ILE A 220 -6.97 -18.57 -0.76
N PRO A 221 -8.19 -19.05 -1.10
CA PRO A 221 -9.37 -18.82 -0.28
C PRO A 221 -9.29 -19.43 1.12
N VAL A 222 -9.95 -18.78 2.08
CA VAL A 222 -9.98 -19.18 3.49
C VAL A 222 -10.51 -20.60 3.74
N ASN A 223 -11.37 -21.13 2.86
CA ASN A 223 -11.97 -22.45 3.00
C ASN A 223 -11.12 -23.60 2.41
N GLN A 224 -9.90 -23.33 1.93
CA GLN A 224 -9.01 -24.36 1.37
C GLN A 224 -8.46 -25.34 2.43
N TYR A 225 -8.29 -24.88 3.68
CA TYR A 225 -7.79 -25.69 4.79
C TYR A 225 -8.72 -25.60 5.99
N THR A 226 -8.75 -26.67 6.79
CA THR A 226 -9.44 -26.66 8.08
C THR A 226 -8.67 -25.88 9.15
N VAL A 227 -7.38 -25.64 8.93
CA VAL A 227 -6.56 -24.70 9.72
C VAL A 227 -6.94 -23.28 9.32
N VAL A 228 -7.45 -22.49 10.27
CA VAL A 228 -7.87 -21.08 10.06
C VAL A 228 -7.07 -20.11 10.95
N SER A 229 -5.87 -20.51 11.34
CA SER A 229 -5.00 -19.74 12.24
C SER A 229 -3.57 -19.68 11.70
N GLY A 230 -2.98 -18.49 11.74
CA GLY A 230 -1.65 -18.19 11.22
C GLY A 230 -1.62 -17.94 9.71
N LEU A 231 -2.73 -17.56 9.10
CA LEU A 231 -2.88 -17.47 7.64
C LEU A 231 -3.18 -16.05 7.15
N VAL A 232 -2.73 -15.78 5.92
CA VAL A 232 -3.23 -14.70 5.05
C VAL A 232 -3.89 -15.38 3.87
N VAL A 233 -5.19 -15.17 3.69
CA VAL A 233 -6.06 -15.90 2.77
C VAL A 233 -7.08 -14.96 2.17
N GLN A 234 -7.61 -15.30 1.00
CA GLN A 234 -8.73 -14.56 0.43
C GLN A 234 -9.98 -14.84 1.27
N PRO A 235 -10.97 -13.93 1.24
CA PRO A 235 -12.35 -14.31 1.52
C PRO A 235 -12.75 -15.57 0.74
N GLU A 236 -13.90 -16.16 1.08
CA GLU A 236 -14.42 -17.23 0.24
C GLU A 236 -14.65 -16.78 -1.20
N PHE A 237 -14.64 -17.73 -2.14
CA PHE A 237 -14.60 -17.44 -3.58
C PHE A 237 -15.77 -16.56 -4.08
N ASN A 238 -16.87 -16.48 -3.33
CA ASN A 238 -18.02 -15.66 -3.68
C ASN A 238 -17.89 -14.19 -3.22
N TYR A 239 -16.84 -13.83 -2.47
CA TYR A 239 -16.69 -12.52 -1.84
C TYR A 239 -15.35 -11.87 -2.19
N ARG A 240 -15.28 -10.54 -2.19
CA ARG A 240 -14.04 -9.78 -2.50
C ARG A 240 -13.95 -8.53 -1.63
N LEU A 241 -12.77 -8.25 -1.07
CA LEU A 241 -12.56 -7.00 -0.33
C LEU A 241 -12.38 -5.83 -1.30
N ALA A 242 -11.94 -6.07 -2.53
CA ALA A 242 -11.88 -5.11 -3.62
C ALA A 242 -13.23 -4.45 -3.97
N TRP A 243 -14.36 -4.98 -3.49
CA TRP A 243 -15.65 -4.29 -3.57
C TRP A 243 -15.75 -3.07 -2.64
N PHE A 244 -14.75 -2.88 -1.77
CA PHE A 244 -14.54 -1.67 -0.98
C PHE A 244 -13.61 -0.64 -1.66
N ASP A 245 -12.94 -0.99 -2.75
CA ASP A 245 -11.96 -0.12 -3.39
C ASP A 245 -12.60 1.15 -3.97
N GLY A 246 -11.82 2.22 -3.96
CA GLY A 246 -12.20 3.56 -4.36
C GLY A 246 -13.09 4.30 -3.35
N GLN A 247 -13.69 3.60 -2.39
CA GLN A 247 -14.60 4.20 -1.39
C GLN A 247 -13.84 5.03 -0.36
N ASP A 248 -14.56 5.95 0.28
CA ASP A 248 -14.12 6.59 1.52
C ASP A 248 -14.24 5.60 2.69
N ALA A 249 -13.13 5.34 3.40
CA ALA A 249 -13.14 4.46 4.57
C ALA A 249 -13.66 5.13 5.85
N GLY A 250 -13.85 6.46 5.84
CA GLY A 250 -14.22 7.26 7.00
C GLY A 250 -15.56 6.86 7.63
N GLY A 251 -15.57 6.67 8.95
CA GLY A 251 -16.78 6.38 9.72
C GLY A 251 -16.74 5.04 10.46
N THR A 252 -17.93 4.57 10.87
CA THR A 252 -18.06 3.35 11.67
C THR A 252 -18.35 2.13 10.81
N TRP A 253 -17.39 1.23 10.75
CA TRP A 253 -17.47 -0.10 10.15
C TRP A 253 -18.08 -1.09 11.14
N THR A 254 -18.83 -2.07 10.63
CA THR A 254 -19.45 -3.12 11.45
C THR A 254 -19.04 -4.50 10.95
N LEU A 255 -18.44 -5.29 11.83
CA LEU A 255 -18.24 -6.72 11.63
C LEU A 255 -19.44 -7.47 12.21
N THR A 256 -20.16 -8.23 11.39
CA THR A 256 -21.30 -9.06 11.80
C THR A 256 -20.88 -10.52 11.78
N LEU A 257 -21.07 -11.22 12.90
CA LEU A 257 -20.80 -12.64 13.07
C LEU A 257 -22.10 -13.34 13.46
N ARG A 258 -22.58 -14.26 12.63
CA ARG A 258 -23.74 -15.10 12.93
C ARG A 258 -23.22 -16.45 13.38
N ASP A 259 -23.60 -16.84 14.59
CA ASP A 259 -23.56 -18.23 15.01
C ASP A 259 -24.89 -18.81 14.55
N ASP A 260 -24.88 -19.65 13.52
CA ASP A 260 -26.09 -20.03 12.80
C ASP A 260 -26.67 -21.36 13.25
N THR A 261 -26.00 -22.08 14.15
CA THR A 261 -26.46 -23.40 14.58
C THR A 261 -26.88 -23.40 16.03
N ALA A 262 -28.10 -23.88 16.31
CA ALA A 262 -28.64 -24.00 17.67
C ALA A 262 -28.00 -25.17 18.45
N ASN A 263 -26.70 -25.08 18.72
CA ASN A 263 -25.91 -26.07 19.44
C ASN A 263 -25.25 -25.45 20.70
N THR A 264 -24.31 -26.18 21.33
CA THR A 264 -23.57 -25.72 22.51
C THR A 264 -22.19 -25.14 22.18
N GLY A 265 -21.88 -25.03 20.89
CA GLY A 265 -20.73 -24.35 20.32
C GLY A 265 -20.74 -22.88 20.72
N GLY A 266 -19.58 -22.30 20.98
CA GLY A 266 -19.46 -20.92 21.41
C GLY A 266 -18.01 -20.51 21.60
N GLY A 267 -17.77 -19.22 21.75
CA GLY A 267 -16.46 -18.67 22.02
C GLY A 267 -16.46 -17.15 22.11
N ASN A 268 -15.40 -16.50 21.63
CA ASN A 268 -15.28 -15.04 21.71
C ASN A 268 -14.56 -14.48 20.49
N LEU A 269 -15.07 -13.38 19.95
CA LEU A 269 -14.29 -12.47 19.12
C LEU A 269 -13.29 -11.74 20.03
N LEU A 270 -12.00 -11.92 19.78
CA LEU A 270 -10.92 -11.42 20.63
C LEU A 270 -10.36 -10.10 20.12
N SER A 271 -10.14 -9.99 18.81
CA SER A 271 -9.66 -8.78 18.14
C SER A 271 -10.07 -8.80 16.67
N TRP A 272 -10.30 -7.62 16.08
CA TRP A 272 -10.22 -7.45 14.63
C TRP A 272 -9.78 -6.03 14.27
N SER A 273 -9.27 -5.89 13.06
CA SER A 273 -8.74 -4.64 12.52
C SER A 273 -8.95 -4.56 11.02
N LEU A 274 -9.01 -3.33 10.52
CA LEU A 274 -8.93 -3.01 9.10
C LEU A 274 -7.59 -2.35 8.82
N THR A 275 -6.82 -2.89 7.88
CA THR A 275 -5.70 -2.16 7.29
C THR A 275 -6.19 -1.54 6.01
N VAL A 276 -6.24 -0.20 5.98
CA VAL A 276 -6.63 0.58 4.82
C VAL A 276 -5.37 1.10 4.17
N CYS A 277 -5.14 0.70 2.93
CA CYS A 277 -4.12 1.29 2.07
C CYS A 277 -4.76 2.32 1.15
N SER A 278 -3.95 3.30 0.74
CA SER A 278 -4.38 4.36 -0.15
C SER A 278 -3.45 4.42 -1.34
N ASP A 279 -4.02 4.76 -2.50
CA ASP A 279 -3.24 4.86 -3.71
C ASP A 279 -2.14 5.91 -3.56
N PRO A 280 -0.96 5.69 -4.17
CA PRO A 280 -0.02 6.77 -4.35
C PRO A 280 -0.71 7.92 -5.10
N PRO A 281 -0.36 9.19 -4.82
CA PRO A 281 -0.92 10.32 -5.54
C PRO A 281 -0.78 10.11 -7.05
N LEU A 282 -1.80 10.50 -7.82
CA LEU A 282 -1.74 10.47 -9.28
C LEU A 282 -0.44 11.11 -9.77
N THR A 283 0.12 10.55 -10.84
CA THR A 283 1.37 11.05 -11.41
C THR A 283 1.23 12.54 -11.70
N ALA A 284 2.05 13.36 -11.05
CA ALA A 284 2.01 14.80 -11.21
C ALA A 284 2.22 15.19 -12.67
N CYS A 285 1.53 16.25 -13.12
CA CYS A 285 1.74 16.80 -14.44
C CYS A 285 3.22 17.17 -14.66
N PRO A 286 3.76 17.01 -15.89
CA PRO A 286 5.12 17.42 -16.21
C PRO A 286 5.41 18.85 -15.76
N ALA A 287 6.63 19.11 -15.30
CA ALA A 287 7.03 20.44 -14.84
C ALA A 287 6.72 21.52 -15.89
N GLY A 288 6.01 22.58 -15.46
CA GLY A 288 5.56 23.66 -16.34
C GLY A 288 4.18 23.45 -16.98
N SER A 289 3.53 22.31 -16.69
CA SER A 289 2.12 22.04 -17.03
C SER A 289 1.28 21.89 -15.77
N SER A 290 -0.01 22.18 -15.88
CA SER A 290 -1.00 22.05 -14.81
C SER A 290 -2.14 21.15 -15.24
N LEU A 291 -2.67 20.33 -14.33
CA LEU A 291 -3.84 19.52 -14.61
C LEU A 291 -5.06 20.45 -14.80
N THR A 292 -5.76 20.28 -15.91
CA THR A 292 -6.96 21.06 -16.23
C THR A 292 -8.09 20.12 -16.58
N THR A 293 -9.26 20.38 -16.01
CA THR A 293 -10.50 19.70 -16.35
C THR A 293 -10.89 20.02 -17.80
N VAL A 294 -10.97 18.98 -18.62
CA VAL A 294 -11.43 19.06 -20.01
C VAL A 294 -12.94 18.88 -20.07
N TYR A 295 -13.45 17.94 -19.28
CA TYR A 295 -14.86 17.62 -19.16
C TYR A 295 -15.15 17.24 -17.70
N SER A 296 -16.31 17.63 -17.18
CA SER A 296 -16.78 17.17 -15.88
C SER A 296 -18.29 17.26 -15.81
N SER A 297 -18.91 16.25 -15.19
CA SER A 297 -20.34 16.20 -14.89
C SER A 297 -20.54 15.49 -13.55
N ASP A 298 -21.15 16.19 -12.61
CA ASP A 298 -21.65 15.68 -11.32
C ASP A 298 -23.13 15.25 -11.40
N PHE A 299 -23.74 15.35 -12.59
CA PHE A 299 -25.12 14.98 -12.88
C PHE A 299 -26.22 15.72 -12.11
N GLU A 300 -25.90 16.76 -11.34
CA GLU A 300 -26.89 17.43 -10.50
C GLU A 300 -27.81 18.36 -11.29
N ALA A 301 -27.22 19.13 -12.21
CA ALA A 301 -27.96 20.13 -12.99
C ALA A 301 -28.54 19.55 -14.29
N THR A 302 -27.87 18.55 -14.86
CA THR A 302 -28.17 17.96 -16.17
C THR A 302 -27.67 16.52 -16.20
N ASP A 303 -28.15 15.73 -17.15
CA ASP A 303 -27.67 14.38 -17.48
C ASP A 303 -26.23 14.32 -18.05
N GLY A 304 -25.51 15.44 -18.08
CA GLY A 304 -24.17 15.57 -18.65
C GLY A 304 -24.14 15.50 -20.19
N GLY A 305 -25.29 15.46 -20.85
CA GLY A 305 -25.38 15.20 -22.29
C GLY A 305 -25.06 13.76 -22.67
N PHE A 306 -25.10 12.85 -21.70
CA PHE A 306 -24.98 11.43 -21.97
C PHE A 306 -26.18 10.91 -22.76
N THR A 307 -25.95 9.86 -23.54
CA THR A 307 -26.99 9.18 -24.31
C THR A 307 -26.93 7.70 -24.03
N HIS A 308 -28.07 7.03 -23.97
CA HIS A 308 -28.13 5.60 -23.78
C HIS A 308 -28.82 4.90 -24.96
N SER A 309 -28.45 3.65 -25.20
CA SER A 309 -29.03 2.83 -26.26
C SER A 309 -28.83 1.35 -25.99
N GLY A 310 -29.66 0.49 -26.60
CA GLY A 310 -29.47 -0.94 -26.48
C GLY A 310 -30.72 -1.76 -26.71
N THR A 311 -30.61 -3.07 -26.45
CA THR A 311 -31.76 -3.96 -26.26
C THR A 311 -32.09 -4.01 -24.79
N ALA A 312 -33.36 -3.83 -24.43
CA ALA A 312 -33.80 -3.72 -23.03
C ALA A 312 -32.92 -2.74 -22.23
N ASP A 313 -32.75 -1.56 -22.82
CA ASP A 313 -31.98 -0.45 -22.25
C ASP A 313 -32.84 0.31 -21.24
N GLU A 314 -32.36 0.33 -20.01
CA GLU A 314 -33.03 0.86 -18.82
C GLU A 314 -32.18 1.94 -18.12
N TRP A 315 -31.11 2.43 -18.76
CA TRP A 315 -30.35 3.54 -18.21
C TRP A 315 -31.25 4.75 -17.95
N GLU A 316 -31.20 5.24 -16.72
CA GLU A 316 -32.01 6.35 -16.23
C GLU A 316 -31.15 7.35 -15.45
N TRP A 317 -31.46 8.64 -15.60
CA TRP A 317 -30.83 9.74 -14.87
C TRP A 317 -31.77 10.28 -13.80
N GLY A 318 -31.31 10.29 -12.55
CA GLY A 318 -32.09 10.73 -11.40
C GLY A 318 -31.56 10.17 -10.09
N THR A 319 -32.38 10.13 -9.05
CA THR A 319 -31.99 9.64 -7.72
C THR A 319 -32.17 8.12 -7.63
N PRO A 320 -31.09 7.33 -7.44
CA PRO A 320 -31.23 5.89 -7.22
C PRO A 320 -32.01 5.60 -5.93
N SER A 321 -32.85 4.57 -5.97
CA SER A 321 -33.77 4.22 -4.89
C SER A 321 -33.92 2.71 -4.66
N PHE A 322 -33.35 1.89 -5.53
CA PHE A 322 -33.39 0.42 -5.41
C PHE A 322 -32.16 -0.11 -4.66
N ALA A 323 -32.40 -0.85 -3.57
CA ALA A 323 -31.31 -1.42 -2.79
C ALA A 323 -30.51 -2.47 -3.60
N PRO A 324 -29.17 -2.46 -3.53
CA PRO A 324 -28.33 -1.67 -2.62
C PRO A 324 -27.87 -0.29 -3.16
N ILE A 325 -28.32 0.15 -4.34
CA ILE A 325 -27.98 1.44 -4.95
C ILE A 325 -29.09 2.46 -4.67
N THR A 326 -29.07 3.05 -3.47
CA THR A 326 -30.15 3.96 -2.99
C THR A 326 -29.73 5.42 -2.87
N THR A 327 -28.53 5.77 -3.36
CA THR A 327 -27.92 7.09 -3.25
C THR A 327 -27.00 7.33 -4.44
N SER A 328 -26.71 8.59 -4.74
CA SER A 328 -25.61 9.03 -5.61
C SER A 328 -24.29 9.13 -4.84
N ASN A 329 -23.16 9.26 -5.53
CA ASN A 329 -21.87 9.50 -4.88
C ASN A 329 -21.80 10.93 -4.33
N SER A 330 -22.25 11.89 -5.14
CA SER A 330 -22.42 13.28 -4.74
C SER A 330 -23.83 13.77 -5.08
N GLY A 331 -24.29 14.79 -4.36
CA GLY A 331 -25.61 15.36 -4.61
C GLY A 331 -26.77 14.37 -4.50
N ALA A 332 -27.71 14.42 -5.45
CA ALA A 332 -28.94 13.64 -5.45
C ALA A 332 -29.18 12.84 -6.73
N ASN A 333 -28.50 13.16 -7.83
CA ASN A 333 -28.73 12.55 -9.13
C ASN A 333 -27.49 11.75 -9.57
N ALA A 334 -27.72 10.67 -10.29
CA ALA A 334 -26.69 9.83 -10.89
C ALA A 334 -27.30 9.17 -12.13
N TRP A 335 -26.48 8.48 -12.92
CA TRP A 335 -26.98 7.51 -13.90
C TRP A 335 -26.97 6.12 -13.29
N ALA A 336 -28.03 5.35 -13.49
CA ALA A 336 -28.08 3.93 -13.15
C ALA A 336 -28.75 3.14 -14.26
N THR A 337 -28.39 1.86 -14.41
CA THR A 337 -29.05 0.94 -15.36
C THR A 337 -30.52 0.70 -15.03
N ASP A 338 -30.95 1.03 -13.81
CA ASP A 338 -32.35 1.21 -13.39
C ASP A 338 -32.31 1.97 -12.04
N LEU A 339 -33.10 3.04 -11.88
CA LEU A 339 -33.10 3.84 -10.65
C LEU A 339 -33.96 3.25 -9.52
N ASP A 340 -34.96 2.44 -9.82
CA ASP A 340 -35.96 1.98 -8.84
C ASP A 340 -36.25 0.48 -8.85
N ASN A 341 -35.57 -0.27 -9.71
CA ASN A 341 -35.65 -1.71 -9.83
C ASN A 341 -34.31 -2.34 -10.28
N THR A 342 -34.35 -3.59 -10.73
CA THR A 342 -33.21 -4.34 -11.29
C THR A 342 -33.10 -4.15 -12.80
N TYR A 343 -31.90 -4.24 -13.38
CA TYR A 343 -31.73 -4.30 -14.84
C TYR A 343 -32.48 -5.47 -15.49
N ASP A 344 -32.87 -5.33 -16.75
CA ASP A 344 -33.56 -6.38 -17.48
C ASP A 344 -32.65 -7.56 -17.86
N VAL A 345 -33.22 -8.78 -17.85
CA VAL A 345 -32.57 -9.97 -18.43
C VAL A 345 -32.51 -9.85 -19.96
N SER A 346 -31.48 -10.43 -20.56
CA SER A 346 -31.19 -10.35 -22.01
C SER A 346 -31.02 -8.90 -22.49
N SER A 347 -30.59 -8.00 -21.60
CA SER A 347 -30.25 -6.64 -21.96
C SER A 347 -28.87 -6.59 -22.59
N ASN A 348 -28.67 -5.58 -23.42
CA ASN A 348 -27.38 -5.20 -23.96
C ASN A 348 -27.46 -3.70 -24.16
N GLN A 349 -26.90 -2.96 -23.20
CA GLN A 349 -27.20 -1.55 -23.01
C GLN A 349 -25.93 -0.74 -22.75
N ASP A 350 -25.88 0.41 -23.38
CA ASP A 350 -24.76 1.33 -23.40
C ASP A 350 -25.20 2.69 -22.90
N LEU A 351 -24.44 3.25 -21.97
CA LEU A 351 -24.46 4.66 -21.66
C LEU A 351 -23.17 5.30 -22.18
N LEU A 352 -23.33 6.28 -23.07
CA LEU A 352 -22.24 6.94 -23.79
C LEU A 352 -22.15 8.40 -23.36
N SER A 353 -20.95 8.86 -23.02
CA SER A 353 -20.68 10.28 -22.80
C SER A 353 -20.88 11.07 -24.09
N PRO A 354 -21.08 12.41 -24.02
CA PRO A 354 -20.89 13.26 -25.19
C PRO A 354 -19.46 13.12 -25.73
N ALA A 355 -19.25 13.56 -26.96
CA ALA A 355 -17.91 13.63 -27.55
C ALA A 355 -17.05 14.64 -26.78
N ILE A 356 -15.95 14.17 -26.19
CA ILE A 356 -14.98 14.96 -25.43
C ILE A 356 -13.82 15.32 -26.36
N ASP A 357 -13.61 16.61 -26.59
CA ASP A 357 -12.55 17.10 -27.49
C ASP A 357 -11.18 17.10 -26.81
N LEU A 358 -10.33 16.14 -27.18
CA LEU A 358 -8.94 16.06 -26.76
C LEU A 358 -7.96 16.55 -27.84
N SER A 359 -8.44 17.16 -28.93
CA SER A 359 -7.61 17.57 -30.07
C SER A 359 -6.50 18.57 -29.71
N GLY A 360 -6.70 19.34 -28.65
CA GLY A 360 -5.74 20.32 -28.13
C GLY A 360 -4.73 19.78 -27.11
N PHE A 361 -4.79 18.49 -26.75
CA PHE A 361 -4.04 17.92 -25.63
C PHE A 361 -3.08 16.82 -26.07
N SER A 362 -1.89 16.79 -25.47
CA SER A 362 -0.82 15.81 -25.74
C SER A 362 -0.59 14.81 -24.61
N GLY A 363 -1.32 14.96 -23.49
CA GLY A 363 -1.18 14.19 -22.28
C GLY A 363 -0.04 14.61 -21.34
N PRO A 364 0.02 14.04 -20.12
CA PRO A 364 -0.87 13.01 -19.58
C PRO A 364 -2.36 13.42 -19.49
N ILE A 365 -3.25 12.46 -19.77
CA ILE A 365 -4.71 12.62 -19.71
C ILE A 365 -5.28 11.51 -18.84
N PHE A 366 -6.13 11.88 -17.89
CA PHE A 366 -6.76 10.98 -16.95
C PHE A 366 -8.28 11.11 -17.03
N VAL A 367 -8.95 9.99 -16.81
CA VAL A 367 -10.38 9.94 -16.52
C VAL A 367 -10.57 9.44 -15.11
N SER A 368 -11.55 10.02 -14.41
CA SER A 368 -12.06 9.53 -13.15
C SER A 368 -13.59 9.49 -13.17
N TRP A 369 -14.18 8.54 -12.46
CA TRP A 369 -15.62 8.46 -12.25
C TRP A 369 -15.91 7.73 -10.93
N ALA A 370 -17.00 8.08 -10.28
CA ALA A 370 -17.54 7.28 -9.19
C ALA A 370 -18.41 6.16 -9.75
N GLN A 371 -18.34 4.98 -9.16
CA GLN A 371 -19.14 3.82 -9.57
C GLN A 371 -19.62 3.05 -8.35
N LYS A 372 -20.86 2.58 -8.42
CA LYS A 372 -21.43 1.59 -7.49
C LYS A 372 -22.14 0.52 -8.30
N TYR A 373 -22.03 -0.74 -7.89
CA TYR A 373 -22.60 -1.83 -8.68
C TYR A 373 -23.02 -3.05 -7.84
N GLN A 374 -23.99 -3.78 -8.40
CA GLN A 374 -24.41 -5.11 -7.97
C GLN A 374 -24.66 -5.99 -9.19
N MET A 375 -23.83 -7.02 -9.38
CA MET A 375 -23.78 -7.82 -10.60
C MET A 375 -23.94 -9.32 -10.34
N GLN A 376 -24.54 -10.04 -11.29
CA GLN A 376 -24.48 -11.51 -11.33
C GLN A 376 -23.06 -11.95 -11.71
N VAL A 377 -22.71 -13.22 -11.48
CA VAL A 377 -21.40 -13.79 -11.84
C VAL A 377 -20.97 -13.41 -13.27
N ALA A 378 -19.69 -13.05 -13.42
CA ALA A 378 -19.12 -12.52 -14.68
C ALA A 378 -19.13 -13.48 -15.88
N THR A 379 -19.48 -14.76 -15.67
CA THR A 379 -19.70 -15.72 -16.76
C THR A 379 -21.12 -15.68 -17.34
N ALA A 380 -22.03 -14.95 -16.67
CA ALA A 380 -23.42 -14.77 -17.05
C ALA A 380 -23.64 -13.33 -17.55
N ASP A 381 -23.38 -12.36 -16.69
CA ASP A 381 -23.57 -10.94 -16.98
C ASP A 381 -22.22 -10.23 -17.06
N HIS A 382 -22.10 -9.29 -18.00
CA HIS A 382 -20.88 -8.52 -18.19
C HIS A 382 -21.16 -7.04 -17.97
N ALA A 383 -20.22 -6.38 -17.31
CA ALA A 383 -20.20 -4.93 -17.21
C ALA A 383 -18.78 -4.43 -17.39
N PHE A 384 -18.63 -3.29 -18.08
CA PHE A 384 -17.32 -2.70 -18.30
C PHE A 384 -17.40 -1.21 -18.62
N VAL A 385 -16.27 -0.54 -18.43
CA VAL A 385 -16.06 0.86 -18.83
C VAL A 385 -14.94 0.92 -19.85
N ASP A 386 -15.23 1.51 -21.01
CA ASP A 386 -14.29 1.70 -22.11
C ASP A 386 -14.09 3.19 -22.40
N ALA A 387 -12.86 3.57 -22.73
CA ALA A 387 -12.58 4.79 -23.48
C ALA A 387 -12.40 4.44 -24.97
N GLN A 388 -13.02 5.20 -25.86
CA GLN A 388 -12.87 4.97 -27.31
C GLN A 388 -12.88 6.27 -28.11
N GLN A 389 -12.24 6.24 -29.28
CA GLN A 389 -12.40 7.32 -30.25
C GLN A 389 -13.86 7.34 -30.74
N VAL A 390 -14.46 8.52 -30.85
CA VAL A 390 -15.80 8.67 -31.43
C VAL A 390 -15.86 8.03 -32.81
N GLY A 391 -16.72 7.00 -32.95
CA GLY A 391 -16.86 6.21 -34.18
C GLY A 391 -15.69 5.27 -34.50
N GLY A 392 -14.74 5.10 -33.57
CA GLY A 392 -13.65 4.14 -33.64
C GLY A 392 -14.08 2.71 -33.31
N THR A 393 -13.18 1.74 -33.54
CA THR A 393 -13.46 0.30 -33.32
C THR A 393 -12.52 -0.35 -32.32
N THR A 394 -11.65 0.40 -31.67
CA THR A 394 -10.62 -0.11 -30.76
C THR A 394 -10.72 0.60 -29.41
N PRO A 395 -11.62 0.13 -28.52
CA PRO A 395 -11.72 0.67 -27.17
C PRO A 395 -10.51 0.29 -26.31
N GLN A 396 -10.18 1.14 -25.34
CA GLN A 396 -9.35 0.83 -24.20
C GLN A 396 -10.25 0.46 -23.02
N ARG A 397 -10.15 -0.78 -22.55
CA ARG A 397 -10.82 -1.24 -21.33
C ARG A 397 -10.23 -0.54 -20.11
N LEU A 398 -11.07 0.19 -19.37
CA LEU A 398 -10.69 0.90 -18.15
C LEU A 398 -11.05 0.12 -16.90
N TRP A 399 -12.18 -0.59 -16.92
CA TRP A 399 -12.66 -1.46 -15.84
C TRP A 399 -13.53 -2.58 -16.40
N GLU A 400 -13.49 -3.77 -15.77
CA GLU A 400 -14.30 -4.93 -16.15
C GLU A 400 -14.77 -5.70 -14.90
N TRP A 401 -16.03 -6.10 -14.90
CA TRP A 401 -16.58 -7.00 -13.90
C TRP A 401 -16.11 -8.44 -14.10
N LEU A 402 -15.50 -9.02 -13.06
CA LEU A 402 -14.94 -10.40 -13.07
C LEU A 402 -15.37 -11.23 -11.86
N GLY A 403 -16.31 -10.74 -11.05
CA GLY A 403 -16.67 -11.33 -9.76
C GLY A 403 -17.77 -12.40 -9.81
N ALA A 404 -18.11 -12.89 -8.63
CA ALA A 404 -19.24 -13.80 -8.38
C ALA A 404 -20.55 -13.02 -8.16
N THR A 405 -21.69 -13.69 -8.25
CA THR A 405 -23.01 -13.09 -8.00
C THR A 405 -23.05 -12.39 -6.63
N MET A 406 -23.39 -11.10 -6.62
CA MET A 406 -23.34 -10.24 -5.44
C MET A 406 -24.59 -10.39 -4.53
N THR A 407 -24.95 -11.63 -4.24
CA THR A 407 -25.97 -12.00 -3.24
C THR A 407 -25.53 -13.29 -2.54
N GLU A 408 -25.76 -13.38 -1.25
CA GLU A 408 -25.56 -14.63 -0.50
C GLU A 408 -26.75 -14.90 0.41
N SER A 409 -26.89 -16.15 0.85
CA SER A 409 -27.84 -16.52 1.89
C SER A 409 -27.09 -17.24 3.00
N VAL A 410 -27.13 -16.67 4.20
CA VAL A 410 -26.33 -17.06 5.37
C VAL A 410 -27.19 -17.07 6.62
N GLY A 411 -26.72 -17.73 7.66
CA GLY A 411 -27.36 -17.72 8.97
C GLY A 411 -28.57 -18.65 9.11
N SER A 412 -29.03 -18.79 10.36
CA SER A 412 -30.27 -19.46 10.73
C SER A 412 -31.01 -18.63 11.79
N PRO A 413 -32.17 -18.02 11.46
CA PRO A 413 -32.87 -18.13 10.19
C PRO A 413 -32.07 -17.51 9.04
N LEU A 414 -32.28 -18.06 7.84
CA LEU A 414 -31.62 -17.62 6.61
C LEU A 414 -31.86 -16.13 6.35
N VAL A 415 -30.77 -15.39 6.17
CA VAL A 415 -30.74 -13.97 5.79
C VAL A 415 -30.14 -13.88 4.40
N VAL A 416 -30.85 -13.24 3.48
CA VAL A 416 -30.31 -12.88 2.17
C VAL A 416 -29.55 -11.56 2.31
N VAL A 417 -28.24 -11.58 2.12
CA VAL A 417 -27.42 -10.36 2.10
C VAL A 417 -27.33 -9.88 0.66
N GLN A 418 -27.80 -8.66 0.43
CA GLN A 418 -27.61 -7.95 -0.83
C GLN A 418 -26.22 -7.33 -0.81
N GLN A 419 -25.25 -8.06 -1.38
CA GLN A 419 -23.88 -7.56 -1.49
C GLN A 419 -23.80 -6.51 -2.60
N SER A 420 -22.79 -5.67 -2.57
CA SER A 420 -22.51 -4.69 -3.62
C SER A 420 -21.12 -4.12 -3.42
N ALA A 421 -20.61 -3.44 -4.44
CA ALA A 421 -19.61 -2.42 -4.21
C ALA A 421 -20.29 -1.20 -3.55
N GLY A 422 -19.53 -0.39 -2.84
CA GLY A 422 -19.93 0.96 -2.48
C GLY A 422 -19.59 1.94 -3.58
N TRP A 423 -19.80 3.22 -3.33
CA TRP A 423 -19.41 4.28 -4.26
C TRP A 423 -17.89 4.45 -4.24
N GLY A 424 -17.23 3.80 -5.21
CA GLY A 424 -15.79 3.85 -5.38
C GLY A 424 -15.39 4.79 -6.50
N MET A 425 -14.38 5.65 -6.26
CA MET A 425 -13.75 6.40 -7.35
C MET A 425 -12.79 5.50 -8.12
N HIS A 426 -12.99 5.45 -9.42
CA HIS A 426 -12.10 4.80 -10.37
C HIS A 426 -11.28 5.84 -11.12
N TYR A 427 -10.06 5.45 -11.52
CA TYR A 427 -9.12 6.28 -12.24
C TYR A 427 -8.45 5.48 -13.35
N ALA A 428 -8.22 6.11 -14.50
CA ALA A 428 -7.43 5.51 -15.58
C ALA A 428 -6.65 6.56 -16.39
N ASP A 429 -5.47 6.17 -16.85
CA ASP A 429 -4.71 6.90 -17.87
C ASP A 429 -5.30 6.62 -19.26
N ILE A 430 -5.71 7.68 -19.95
CA ILE A 430 -6.29 7.66 -21.29
C ILE A 430 -5.48 8.52 -22.27
N SER A 431 -4.20 8.73 -21.98
CA SER A 431 -3.27 9.50 -22.83
C SER A 431 -3.14 8.94 -24.25
N ALA A 432 -3.49 7.68 -24.47
CA ALA A 432 -3.57 7.06 -25.80
C ALA A 432 -4.59 7.76 -26.74
N PHE A 433 -5.56 8.50 -26.18
CA PHE A 433 -6.57 9.25 -26.92
C PHE A 433 -6.23 10.74 -27.09
N ALA A 434 -5.03 11.17 -26.70
CA ALA A 434 -4.54 12.52 -26.94
C ALA A 434 -4.67 12.90 -28.43
N GLY A 435 -5.17 14.11 -28.70
CA GLY A 435 -5.39 14.59 -30.06
C GLY A 435 -6.68 14.09 -30.74
N GLN A 436 -7.53 13.31 -30.06
CA GLN A 436 -8.72 12.68 -30.64
C GLN A 436 -10.03 13.27 -30.07
N GLN A 437 -11.16 12.89 -30.67
CA GLN A 437 -12.47 13.01 -30.02
C GLN A 437 -12.71 11.71 -29.24
N LEU A 438 -12.79 11.81 -27.92
CA LEU A 438 -13.04 10.69 -27.01
C LEU A 438 -14.54 10.54 -26.74
N GLU A 439 -15.00 9.32 -26.53
CA GLU A 439 -16.23 9.01 -25.81
C GLU A 439 -15.95 7.92 -24.76
N LEU A 440 -16.61 8.02 -23.61
CA LEU A 440 -16.64 6.98 -22.59
C LEU A 440 -17.89 6.14 -22.78
N ARG A 441 -17.74 4.83 -22.67
CA ARG A 441 -18.83 3.85 -22.80
C ARG A 441 -18.92 3.03 -21.51
N PHE A 442 -20.06 3.11 -20.86
CA PHE A 442 -20.44 2.27 -19.73
C PHE A 442 -21.41 1.21 -20.24
N HIS A 443 -21.03 -0.05 -20.11
CA HIS A 443 -21.77 -1.17 -20.68
C HIS A 443 -22.31 -2.10 -19.60
N LEU A 444 -23.52 -2.61 -19.82
CA LEU A 444 -24.04 -3.79 -19.15
C LEU A 444 -24.74 -4.68 -20.20
N ASP A 445 -24.40 -5.97 -20.22
CA ASP A 445 -25.19 -6.99 -20.90
C ASP A 445 -25.47 -8.16 -19.96
N SER A 446 -26.67 -8.73 -20.10
CA SER A 446 -27.16 -9.78 -19.20
C SER A 446 -27.62 -11.03 -19.93
N ASP A 447 -27.55 -12.16 -19.23
CA ASP A 447 -28.08 -13.43 -19.72
C ASP A 447 -29.62 -13.51 -19.59
N THR A 448 -30.21 -14.67 -19.85
CA THR A 448 -31.67 -14.87 -19.82
C THR A 448 -32.29 -15.02 -18.42
N THR A 449 -31.49 -14.94 -17.35
CA THR A 449 -31.85 -15.35 -15.99
C THR A 449 -31.18 -14.50 -14.92
N THR A 450 -31.92 -14.17 -13.86
CA THR A 450 -31.40 -13.35 -12.73
C THR A 450 -31.06 -11.93 -13.15
N ASN A 451 -31.42 -11.01 -12.30
CA ASN A 451 -31.06 -9.61 -12.43
C ASN A 451 -30.90 -9.01 -11.04
N LEU A 452 -30.08 -7.99 -10.96
CA LEU A 452 -29.72 -7.30 -9.72
C LEU A 452 -29.79 -5.78 -9.95
N ALA A 453 -29.32 -4.98 -8.99
CA ALA A 453 -29.40 -3.51 -9.13
C ALA A 453 -28.54 -2.94 -10.27
N GLY A 454 -27.55 -3.67 -10.78
CA GLY A 454 -26.78 -3.29 -11.97
C GLY A 454 -25.69 -2.28 -11.67
N LEU A 455 -25.54 -1.29 -12.56
CA LEU A 455 -24.43 -0.33 -12.55
C LEU A 455 -24.96 1.09 -12.35
N ALA A 456 -24.33 1.84 -11.45
CA ALA A 456 -24.55 3.27 -11.30
C ALA A 456 -23.23 4.05 -11.38
N ILE A 457 -23.27 5.23 -12.00
CA ILE A 457 -22.12 6.10 -12.21
C ILE A 457 -22.42 7.53 -11.79
N ASP A 458 -21.37 8.21 -11.33
CA ASP A 458 -21.45 9.59 -10.88
C ASP A 458 -20.10 10.31 -11.03
N ASP A 459 -20.06 11.63 -10.87
CA ASP A 459 -18.83 12.45 -10.81
C ASP A 459 -17.79 12.19 -11.91
N VAL A 460 -18.24 12.06 -13.16
CA VAL A 460 -17.37 11.77 -14.30
C VAL A 460 -16.53 13.00 -14.64
N THR A 461 -15.21 12.84 -14.63
CA THR A 461 -14.25 13.91 -14.95
C THR A 461 -13.16 13.41 -15.88
N VAL A 462 -12.87 14.18 -16.94
CA VAL A 462 -11.67 14.01 -17.78
C VAL A 462 -10.78 15.22 -17.57
N SER A 463 -9.53 14.97 -17.21
CA SER A 463 -8.53 15.99 -16.97
C SER A 463 -7.27 15.74 -17.78
N ALA A 464 -6.63 16.81 -18.22
CA ALA A 464 -5.41 16.74 -19.01
C ALA A 464 -4.40 17.78 -18.53
N CYS A 465 -3.12 17.44 -18.57
CA CYS A 465 -2.06 18.40 -18.31
C CYS A 465 -1.96 19.41 -19.47
N VAL A 466 -2.00 20.71 -19.17
CA VAL A 466 -1.87 21.81 -20.15
C VAL A 466 -0.87 22.87 -19.72
N GLY A 467 -0.26 23.52 -20.73
CA GLY A 467 0.69 24.65 -20.58
C GLY A 467 2.16 24.22 -20.63
N GLY A 468 3.09 24.97 -21.24
CA GLY A 468 3.00 26.19 -22.07
C GLY A 468 3.79 26.05 -23.40
N PRO A 469 3.76 27.04 -24.32
CA PRO A 469 4.33 26.89 -25.67
C PRO A 469 5.79 26.47 -25.59
N THR A 470 6.18 25.50 -26.43
CA THR A 470 7.58 25.22 -26.70
C THR A 470 8.23 26.54 -27.11
N PRO A 471 9.31 27.02 -26.46
CA PRO A 471 10.03 28.16 -26.97
C PRO A 471 10.61 27.76 -28.33
N THR A 472 9.98 28.22 -29.42
CA THR A 472 10.57 28.16 -30.76
C THR A 472 11.88 28.92 -30.68
N ALA A 473 12.99 28.19 -30.65
CA ALA A 473 14.33 28.75 -30.63
C ALA A 473 14.53 29.59 -31.90
N THR A 474 14.34 30.91 -31.78
CA THR A 474 14.88 31.87 -32.73
C THR A 474 16.26 32.25 -32.21
N GLU A 475 17.27 31.93 -33.01
CA GLU A 475 18.67 32.21 -32.75
C GLU A 475 18.89 33.72 -32.49
N VAL A 476 19.14 34.07 -31.22
CA VAL A 476 19.78 35.34 -30.85
C VAL A 476 20.78 35.08 -29.72
N THR A 477 22.04 35.40 -30.01
CA THR A 477 23.22 35.36 -29.14
C THR A 477 22.95 36.07 -27.80
N PRO A 478 23.47 35.55 -26.67
CA PRO A 478 22.76 35.53 -25.40
C PRO A 478 22.84 36.86 -24.65
N THR A 479 21.71 37.25 -24.05
CA THR A 479 21.72 38.09 -22.85
C THR A 479 20.96 37.34 -21.77
N ALA A 480 21.66 36.98 -20.69
CA ALA A 480 21.12 36.21 -19.59
C ALA A 480 19.97 36.96 -18.91
N THR A 481 18.79 36.35 -18.92
CA THR A 481 17.73 36.62 -17.95
C THR A 481 17.36 35.29 -17.30
N THR A 482 17.67 35.21 -16.02
CA THR A 482 17.39 34.13 -15.06
C THR A 482 15.97 33.56 -15.18
N PRO A 483 15.80 32.22 -15.18
CA PRO A 483 14.49 31.59 -14.97
C PRO A 483 13.87 32.09 -13.65
N PRO A 484 12.53 32.24 -13.55
CA PRO A 484 11.91 32.54 -12.27
C PRO A 484 12.19 31.38 -11.31
N ALA A 485 12.65 31.72 -10.10
CA ALA A 485 13.09 30.75 -9.13
C ALA A 485 11.93 29.87 -8.67
N SER A 486 12.14 28.55 -8.66
CA SER A 486 11.24 27.58 -8.02
C SER A 486 11.15 27.77 -6.51
N CYS A 487 11.99 28.63 -5.91
CA CYS A 487 11.86 29.03 -4.53
C CYS A 487 12.07 30.54 -4.30
N LEU A 488 11.16 31.11 -3.52
CA LEU A 488 10.99 32.53 -3.22
C LEU A 488 11.18 32.76 -1.72
N THR A 489 12.04 33.70 -1.32
CA THR A 489 12.26 34.02 0.10
C THR A 489 11.68 35.39 0.46
N TYR A 490 10.89 35.47 1.52
CA TYR A 490 10.35 36.72 2.08
C TYR A 490 10.93 36.97 3.49
N GLN A 491 11.11 38.25 3.82
CA GLN A 491 11.40 38.70 5.18
C GLN A 491 10.22 39.55 5.64
N VAL A 492 9.52 39.10 6.66
CA VAL A 492 8.28 39.71 7.15
C VAL A 492 8.55 40.35 8.50
N ALA A 493 8.25 41.64 8.65
CA ALA A 493 8.23 42.31 9.95
C ALA A 493 6.85 42.08 10.61
N ILE A 494 6.84 41.77 11.90
CA ILE A 494 5.63 41.48 12.68
C ILE A 494 5.55 42.48 13.83
N ASP A 495 4.49 43.27 13.92
CA ASP A 495 4.32 44.28 14.98
C ASP A 495 2.85 44.58 15.29
N GLY A 496 2.61 45.30 16.40
CA GLY A 496 1.26 45.64 16.86
C GLY A 496 0.57 46.74 16.05
N ALA A 497 1.28 47.47 15.18
CA ALA A 497 0.69 48.47 14.30
C ALA A 497 0.00 47.85 13.08
N GLN A 498 0.42 46.64 12.70
CA GLN A 498 -0.15 45.86 11.61
C GLN A 498 -1.42 45.08 12.00
N GLU A 499 -1.73 44.95 13.30
CA GLU A 499 -2.98 44.36 13.78
C GLU A 499 -4.22 45.15 13.33
N VAL A 500 -5.37 44.48 13.27
CA VAL A 500 -6.63 45.09 12.82
C VAL A 500 -7.74 44.89 13.87
N PRO A 501 -8.08 45.93 14.66
CA PRO A 501 -7.43 47.25 14.74
C PRO A 501 -6.03 47.19 15.40
N PRO A 502 -5.15 48.20 15.20
CA PRO A 502 -3.82 48.23 15.79
C PRO A 502 -3.84 48.04 17.31
N SER A 503 -3.05 47.09 17.82
CA SER A 503 -3.06 46.66 19.23
C SER A 503 -2.38 47.65 20.17
N GLY A 504 -1.48 48.49 19.64
CA GLY A 504 -0.63 49.39 20.43
C GLY A 504 0.48 48.66 21.21
N SER A 505 0.66 47.35 21.01
CA SER A 505 1.72 46.58 21.65
C SER A 505 3.10 47.04 21.15
N THR A 506 4.08 47.05 22.07
CA THR A 506 5.50 47.26 21.73
C THR A 506 6.21 45.95 21.37
N ALA A 507 5.50 44.83 21.34
CA ALA A 507 6.03 43.55 20.89
C ALA A 507 6.45 43.61 19.43
N THR A 508 7.52 42.90 19.09
CA THR A 508 8.08 42.88 17.73
C THR A 508 8.47 41.46 17.35
N GLY A 509 8.40 41.16 16.06
CA GLY A 509 8.86 39.91 15.50
C GLY A 509 9.32 40.06 14.06
N SER A 510 9.93 38.99 13.57
CA SER A 510 10.35 38.85 12.19
C SER A 510 10.15 37.42 11.73
N ALA A 511 9.85 37.22 10.45
CA ALA A 511 9.79 35.89 9.86
C ALA A 511 10.60 35.81 8.58
N ALA A 512 11.45 34.79 8.48
CA ALA A 512 12.02 34.34 7.22
C ALA A 512 11.08 33.27 6.64
N ILE A 513 10.48 33.57 5.49
CA ILE A 513 9.57 32.66 4.79
C ILE A 513 10.24 32.21 3.51
N THR A 514 10.18 30.91 3.20
CA THR A 514 10.58 30.37 1.89
C THR A 514 9.38 29.67 1.29
N ILE A 515 8.93 30.12 0.13
CA ILE A 515 7.89 29.48 -0.66
C ILE A 515 8.56 28.70 -1.78
N ASP A 516 8.40 27.39 -1.79
CA ASP A 516 8.76 26.54 -2.91
C ASP A 516 7.49 26.27 -3.72
N THR A 517 7.41 26.91 -4.90
CA THR A 517 6.24 26.80 -5.78
C THR A 517 6.23 25.50 -6.56
N ALA A 518 7.32 24.72 -6.54
CA ALA A 518 7.35 23.38 -7.12
C ALA A 518 6.89 22.32 -6.11
N ALA A 519 7.15 22.55 -4.82
CA ALA A 519 6.75 21.65 -3.73
C ALA A 519 5.45 22.07 -3.02
N ASN A 520 4.86 23.21 -3.39
CA ASN A 520 3.71 23.84 -2.72
C ASN A 520 3.91 23.99 -1.20
N THR A 521 5.13 24.39 -0.80
CA THR A 521 5.47 24.52 0.61
C THR A 521 5.80 25.97 0.97
N LEU A 522 5.30 26.41 2.12
CA LEU A 522 5.69 27.65 2.78
C LEU A 522 6.46 27.28 4.06
N SER A 523 7.78 27.30 3.97
CA SER A 523 8.66 27.14 5.12
C SER A 523 8.75 28.45 5.90
N TYR A 524 8.62 28.42 7.21
CA TYR A 524 8.68 29.59 8.07
C TYR A 524 9.69 29.43 9.19
N ASN A 525 10.42 30.51 9.49
CA ASN A 525 11.22 30.69 10.70
C ASN A 525 10.86 32.05 11.30
N ILE A 526 10.01 32.04 12.33
CA ILE A 526 9.39 33.21 12.94
C ILE A 526 9.98 33.44 14.33
N THR A 527 10.58 34.59 14.55
CA THR A 527 11.05 35.03 15.87
C THR A 527 10.20 36.21 16.34
N PHE A 528 9.87 36.27 17.62
CA PHE A 528 9.16 37.40 18.22
C PHE A 528 9.52 37.53 19.69
N SER A 529 9.37 38.73 20.23
CA SER A 529 9.66 39.03 21.62
C SER A 529 8.81 40.19 22.14
N GLY A 530 8.69 40.28 23.46
CA GLY A 530 8.04 41.41 24.11
C GLY A 530 6.52 41.38 24.14
N LEU A 531 5.88 40.21 23.94
CA LEU A 531 4.43 40.07 24.19
C LEU A 531 4.09 40.53 25.60
N SER A 532 2.97 41.23 25.74
CA SER A 532 2.49 41.79 27.00
C SER A 532 2.03 40.74 28.03
N SER A 533 1.79 39.51 27.58
CA SER A 533 1.41 38.35 28.39
C SER A 533 1.81 37.05 27.71
N SER A 534 1.52 35.90 28.32
CA SER A 534 1.76 34.58 27.72
C SER A 534 1.11 34.47 26.34
N GLU A 535 1.86 33.91 25.39
CA GLU A 535 1.32 33.54 24.09
C GLU A 535 0.14 32.58 24.27
N LEU A 536 -0.97 32.87 23.59
CA LEU A 536 -2.17 32.05 23.60
C LEU A 536 -2.22 31.11 22.39
N SER A 537 -1.85 31.63 21.21
CA SER A 537 -1.82 30.92 19.93
C SER A 537 -1.13 31.76 18.87
N ALA A 538 -0.80 31.16 17.73
CA ALA A 538 -0.32 31.86 16.55
C ALA A 538 -0.76 31.12 15.28
N HIS A 539 -1.00 31.86 14.20
CA HIS A 539 -1.52 31.30 12.96
C HIS A 539 -0.97 32.03 11.72
N ILE A 540 -1.03 31.36 10.57
CA ILE A 540 -1.05 32.00 9.27
C ILE A 540 -2.52 32.09 8.85
N HIS A 541 -2.97 33.29 8.51
CA HIS A 541 -4.33 33.60 8.07
C HIS A 541 -4.34 33.95 6.58
N GLY A 542 -5.51 33.82 5.96
CA GLY A 542 -5.76 34.24 4.58
C GLY A 542 -7.18 33.88 4.11
N PHE A 543 -7.63 34.36 2.95
CA PHE A 543 -6.98 35.37 2.10
C PHE A 543 -7.56 36.76 2.34
N ALA A 544 -6.71 37.72 2.70
CA ALA A 544 -7.09 39.12 2.85
C ALA A 544 -5.93 40.08 2.52
N PRO A 545 -6.20 41.23 1.89
CA PRO A 545 -5.20 42.27 1.69
C PRO A 545 -4.72 42.87 3.03
N PRO A 546 -3.57 43.58 3.04
CA PRO A 546 -3.10 44.30 4.22
C PRO A 546 -4.20 45.19 4.83
N GLY A 547 -4.41 45.07 6.14
CA GLY A 547 -5.43 45.86 6.86
C GLY A 547 -6.83 45.24 6.90
N ALA A 548 -7.03 44.03 6.37
CA ALA A 548 -8.27 43.24 6.52
C ALA A 548 -8.02 41.92 7.26
N ASN A 549 -9.07 41.40 7.92
CA ASN A 549 -9.04 40.13 8.65
C ASN A 549 -9.56 38.98 7.77
N ALA A 550 -9.07 37.77 8.04
CA ALA A 550 -9.45 36.53 7.34
C ALA A 550 -9.37 35.33 8.29
N GLY A 551 -9.89 34.19 7.85
CA GLY A 551 -9.84 32.92 8.58
C GLY A 551 -8.42 32.39 8.77
N VAL A 552 -8.29 31.40 9.65
CA VAL A 552 -7.04 30.66 9.89
C VAL A 552 -6.82 29.65 8.77
N LEU A 553 -5.63 29.67 8.15
CA LEU A 553 -5.21 28.68 7.15
C LEU A 553 -4.26 27.64 7.73
N HIS A 554 -3.37 28.05 8.64
CA HIS A 554 -2.39 27.17 9.25
C HIS A 554 -2.12 27.55 10.71
N THR A 555 -2.06 26.56 11.60
CA THR A 555 -1.72 26.78 13.02
C THR A 555 -0.22 26.70 13.24
N LEU A 556 0.35 27.69 13.93
CA LEU A 556 1.78 27.76 14.21
C LEU A 556 2.10 27.18 15.60
N PRO A 557 3.27 26.56 15.79
CA PRO A 557 3.67 26.01 17.10
C PRO A 557 3.88 27.13 18.13
N ALA A 558 3.68 26.83 19.41
CA ALA A 558 3.93 27.77 20.50
C ALA A 558 5.43 28.06 20.70
N GLY A 559 5.76 29.24 21.23
CA GLY A 559 7.14 29.65 21.53
C GLY A 559 7.84 30.42 20.40
N SER A 560 9.09 30.82 20.64
CA SER A 560 9.93 31.55 19.68
C SER A 560 11.38 31.04 19.73
N PRO A 561 12.01 30.67 18.58
CA PRO A 561 11.48 30.73 17.22
C PRO A 561 10.39 29.69 16.94
N LYS A 562 9.50 29.98 15.99
CA LYS A 562 8.59 29.03 15.36
C LYS A 562 9.23 28.60 14.04
N ILE A 563 9.57 27.32 13.92
CA ILE A 563 10.17 26.78 12.70
C ILE A 563 9.28 25.64 12.22
N GLY A 564 8.91 25.67 10.95
CA GLY A 564 8.09 24.62 10.36
C GLY A 564 7.77 24.87 8.90
N VAL A 565 6.95 23.98 8.35
CA VAL A 565 6.51 24.03 6.97
C VAL A 565 4.98 23.99 6.95
N TYR A 566 4.39 24.84 6.12
CA TYR A 566 2.98 24.79 5.77
C TYR A 566 2.87 24.29 4.33
N ASN A 567 2.35 23.06 4.16
CA ASN A 567 2.02 22.51 2.85
C ASN A 567 0.66 23.09 2.45
N TYR A 568 0.66 24.04 1.52
CA TYR A 568 -0.55 24.72 1.10
C TYR A 568 -1.18 24.02 -0.12
N ASN A 569 -2.49 24.14 -0.29
CA ASN A 569 -3.15 23.63 -1.49
C ASN A 569 -2.68 24.44 -2.71
N GLN A 570 -2.36 23.79 -3.83
CA GLN A 570 -1.96 24.47 -5.07
C GLN A 570 -2.96 25.56 -5.51
N ALA A 571 -4.26 25.40 -5.24
CA ALA A 571 -5.29 26.40 -5.51
C ALA A 571 -5.09 27.72 -4.74
N ASP A 572 -4.41 27.66 -3.60
CA ASP A 572 -4.13 28.79 -2.71
C ASP A 572 -2.87 29.56 -3.10
N GLU A 573 -2.00 28.96 -3.92
CA GLU A 573 -0.68 29.49 -4.26
C GLU A 573 -0.75 30.91 -4.84
N ALA A 574 -1.68 31.14 -5.78
CA ALA A 574 -1.85 32.46 -6.38
C ALA A 574 -2.19 33.53 -5.34
N ASN A 575 -2.98 33.17 -4.31
CA ASN A 575 -3.34 34.09 -3.24
C ASN A 575 -2.20 34.30 -2.23
N ILE A 576 -1.41 33.25 -1.96
CA ILE A 576 -0.20 33.33 -1.14
C ILE A 576 0.85 34.22 -1.82
N LEU A 577 1.10 34.02 -3.12
CA LEU A 577 2.04 34.80 -3.92
C LEU A 577 1.55 36.23 -4.19
N ALA A 578 0.23 36.45 -4.23
CA ALA A 578 -0.36 37.79 -4.24
C ALA A 578 -0.24 38.53 -2.89
N GLY A 579 0.33 37.88 -1.88
CA GLY A 579 0.56 38.45 -0.56
C GLY A 579 -0.71 38.63 0.25
N LEU A 580 -1.70 37.76 0.07
CA LEU A 580 -2.98 37.78 0.79
C LEU A 580 -2.96 36.97 2.09
N THR A 581 -1.80 36.45 2.50
CA THR A 581 -1.62 35.75 3.77
C THR A 581 -0.81 36.57 4.77
N TYR A 582 -1.07 36.34 6.06
CA TYR A 582 -0.37 37.04 7.14
C TYR A 582 -0.19 36.15 8.37
N ILE A 583 0.88 36.41 9.11
CA ILE A 583 1.16 35.81 10.41
C ILE A 583 0.45 36.65 11.46
N ASN A 584 -0.23 36.01 12.40
CA ASN A 584 -0.85 36.64 13.56
C ASN A 584 -0.45 35.88 14.84
N ILE A 585 -0.04 36.60 15.89
CA ILE A 585 0.38 36.03 17.18
C ILE A 585 -0.48 36.62 18.29
N HIS A 586 -1.12 35.75 19.06
CA HIS A 586 -2.09 36.09 20.09
C HIS A 586 -1.47 35.92 21.48
N SER A 587 -1.87 36.76 22.42
CA SER A 587 -1.54 36.59 23.84
C SER A 587 -2.79 36.62 24.71
N THR A 588 -2.65 36.29 25.99
CA THR A 588 -3.77 36.33 26.94
C THR A 588 -4.44 37.71 27.01
N ASN A 589 -3.67 38.80 26.90
CA ASN A 589 -4.19 40.17 26.91
C ASN A 589 -4.76 40.62 25.55
N PHE A 590 -4.36 39.96 24.46
CA PHE A 590 -4.77 40.28 23.09
C PHE A 590 -5.22 39.01 22.35
N PRO A 591 -6.37 38.42 22.74
CA PRO A 591 -6.85 37.16 22.16
C PRO A 591 -7.23 37.27 20.68
N GLY A 592 -7.54 38.47 20.18
CA GLY A 592 -7.79 38.74 18.77
C GLY A 592 -6.54 38.89 17.89
N GLY A 593 -5.36 38.98 18.50
CA GLY A 593 -4.07 39.26 17.84
C GLY A 593 -3.31 40.36 18.59
N GLU A 594 -2.06 40.10 19.00
CA GLU A 594 -1.18 41.10 19.60
C GLU A 594 -0.25 41.73 18.55
N ILE A 595 0.31 40.91 17.64
CA ILE A 595 1.23 41.35 16.58
C ILE A 595 1.00 40.57 15.28
N ARG A 596 1.01 41.30 14.15
CA ARG A 596 0.74 40.78 12.80
C ARG A 596 1.85 41.14 11.82
N GLY A 597 2.09 40.28 10.83
CA GLY A 597 2.98 40.55 9.70
C GLY A 597 2.43 39.98 8.39
N GLN A 598 2.25 40.83 7.38
CA GLN A 598 1.81 40.38 6.05
C GLN A 598 2.94 39.68 5.30
N ILE A 599 2.68 38.49 4.74
CA ILE A 599 3.63 37.76 3.90
C ILE A 599 3.54 38.33 2.47
N ALA A 600 4.17 39.49 2.25
CA ALA A 600 4.12 40.22 0.99
C ALA A 600 5.45 40.94 0.72
N GLY A 601 5.64 41.43 -0.51
CA GLY A 601 6.84 42.18 -0.94
C GLY A 601 7.54 41.55 -2.14
N THR A 602 8.68 42.13 -2.54
CA THR A 602 9.52 41.55 -3.60
C THR A 602 10.34 40.40 -3.01
N PRO A 603 10.12 39.13 -3.40
CA PRO A 603 10.88 38.01 -2.85
C PRO A 603 12.33 38.01 -3.34
N GLY A 604 13.23 37.53 -2.50
CA GLY A 604 14.55 37.06 -2.92
C GLY A 604 14.44 35.70 -3.62
N THR A 605 15.41 35.36 -4.46
CA THR A 605 15.53 34.04 -5.06
C THR A 605 16.63 33.24 -4.36
N CYS A 606 16.41 31.94 -4.14
CA CYS A 606 17.47 31.06 -3.63
C CYS A 606 18.53 30.82 -4.72
N VAL A 607 19.81 31.00 -4.39
CA VAL A 607 20.95 30.76 -5.32
C VAL A 607 21.54 29.37 -5.09
N THR A 608 21.48 28.50 -6.10
CA THR A 608 22.23 27.22 -6.13
C THR A 608 23.67 27.49 -6.58
N PRO A 609 24.72 26.96 -5.90
CA PRO A 609 26.11 27.20 -6.32
C PRO A 609 26.41 26.55 -7.68
N THR A 610 26.97 27.34 -8.59
CA THR A 610 27.26 26.97 -9.98
C THR A 610 28.44 26.00 -10.08
N PRO A 611 28.35 24.88 -10.81
CA PRO A 611 29.49 23.99 -11.05
C PRO A 611 30.52 24.65 -11.99
N VAL A 612 31.79 24.66 -11.58
CA VAL A 612 32.93 25.10 -12.41
C VAL A 612 33.35 24.02 -13.42
N THR A 613 33.42 24.39 -14.69
CA THR A 613 33.86 23.52 -15.81
C THR A 613 35.40 23.49 -15.92
N PRO A 614 36.07 22.32 -15.89
CA PRO A 614 37.40 22.17 -16.46
C PRO A 614 37.33 21.53 -17.85
N THR A 615 38.10 22.11 -18.77
CA THR A 615 38.31 21.65 -20.15
C THR A 615 39.19 20.39 -20.18
N ALA A 616 38.73 19.28 -20.78
CA ALA A 616 39.59 18.27 -21.41
C ALA A 616 38.79 17.29 -22.30
N THR A 617 39.16 17.33 -23.59
CA THR A 617 39.22 16.29 -24.63
C THR A 617 38.33 15.04 -24.58
N GLU A 618 37.61 14.89 -25.69
CA GLU A 618 36.83 13.75 -26.20
C GLU A 618 37.41 12.36 -25.90
N VAL A 619 36.67 11.58 -25.09
CA VAL A 619 36.68 10.11 -25.13
C VAL A 619 35.23 9.64 -24.94
N THR A 620 34.80 8.73 -25.79
CA THR A 620 33.47 8.13 -25.91
C THR A 620 32.93 7.63 -24.56
N PRO A 621 31.69 7.99 -24.13
CA PRO A 621 31.18 7.58 -22.83
C PRO A 621 30.74 6.12 -22.87
N THR A 622 31.44 5.27 -22.11
CA THR A 622 30.90 4.02 -21.58
C THR A 622 30.13 4.38 -20.31
N ALA A 623 28.94 3.81 -20.15
CA ALA A 623 28.00 4.08 -19.06
C ALA A 623 28.69 4.10 -17.69
N THR A 624 28.67 5.25 -17.03
CA THR A 624 29.06 5.39 -15.62
C THR A 624 27.83 5.34 -14.75
N THR A 625 27.91 4.44 -13.76
CA THR A 625 27.01 4.16 -12.64
C THR A 625 26.39 5.40 -11.96
N PRO A 626 25.14 5.31 -11.46
CA PRO A 626 24.47 6.38 -10.71
C PRO A 626 25.19 6.78 -9.40
N PRO A 627 24.95 7.98 -8.85
CA PRO A 627 25.52 8.43 -7.57
C PRO A 627 24.92 7.64 -6.37
N ALA A 628 25.69 7.55 -5.29
CA ALA A 628 25.56 6.55 -4.22
C ALA A 628 24.23 6.55 -3.44
N SER A 629 23.68 5.35 -3.26
CA SER A 629 22.45 5.05 -2.51
C SER A 629 22.62 4.92 -1.00
N CYS A 630 23.79 5.22 -0.40
CA CYS A 630 24.00 4.92 1.04
C CYS A 630 24.91 5.89 1.85
N LEU A 631 24.45 6.24 3.05
CA LEU A 631 24.99 7.23 4.00
C LEU A 631 25.29 6.59 5.36
N THR A 632 26.30 7.06 6.09
CA THR A 632 26.70 6.50 7.39
C THR A 632 26.82 7.59 8.48
N TYR A 633 26.31 7.31 9.69
CA TYR A 633 26.38 8.18 10.86
C TYR A 633 27.00 7.45 12.06
N GLN A 634 27.71 8.21 12.90
CA GLN A 634 28.18 7.77 14.21
C GLN A 634 27.50 8.63 15.28
N VAL A 635 26.74 8.00 16.17
CA VAL A 635 25.91 8.66 17.16
C VAL A 635 26.42 8.33 18.56
N ALA A 636 26.63 9.33 19.41
CA ALA A 636 26.97 9.13 20.82
C ALA A 636 25.71 9.31 21.68
N LEU A 637 25.50 8.41 22.65
CA LEU A 637 24.36 8.42 23.57
C LEU A 637 24.82 8.74 25.00
N ASN A 638 24.14 9.67 25.68
CA ASN A 638 24.38 9.98 27.09
C ASN A 638 23.16 10.63 27.76
N GLY A 639 23.12 10.65 29.10
CA GLY A 639 21.99 11.21 29.87
C GLY A 639 21.83 12.73 29.76
N GLY A 640 22.88 13.44 29.33
CA GLY A 640 22.83 14.88 29.06
C GLY A 640 22.01 15.25 27.82
N GLN A 641 21.74 14.29 26.95
CA GLN A 641 20.91 14.46 25.75
C GLN A 641 19.43 14.11 25.99
N GLU A 642 19.07 13.54 27.14
CA GLU A 642 17.66 13.30 27.50
C GLU A 642 16.89 14.61 27.65
N VAL A 643 15.56 14.51 27.58
CA VAL A 643 14.68 15.67 27.77
C VAL A 643 13.60 15.34 28.81
N PRO A 644 13.69 15.90 30.04
CA PRO A 644 14.80 16.74 30.53
C PRO A 644 16.10 15.94 30.76
N PRO A 645 17.30 16.59 30.69
CA PRO A 645 18.57 15.91 30.92
C PRO A 645 18.64 15.25 32.31
N ASN A 646 19.24 14.07 32.39
CA ASN A 646 19.41 13.33 33.63
C ASN A 646 20.89 13.16 34.02
N GLY A 647 21.14 12.74 35.26
CA GLY A 647 22.49 12.58 35.82
C GLY A 647 23.14 11.21 35.58
N SER A 648 22.62 10.38 34.67
CA SER A 648 23.18 9.06 34.40
C SER A 648 24.60 9.18 33.85
N THR A 649 25.49 8.33 34.36
CA THR A 649 26.86 8.16 33.86
C THR A 649 26.94 7.11 32.75
N ALA A 650 25.81 6.52 32.34
CA ALA A 650 25.73 5.58 31.24
C ALA A 650 26.16 6.22 29.92
N THR A 651 26.78 5.42 29.06
CA THR A 651 27.25 5.87 27.74
C THR A 651 26.89 4.83 26.68
N GLY A 652 26.64 5.31 25.47
CA GLY A 652 26.45 4.46 24.30
C GLY A 652 26.97 5.08 23.01
N SER A 653 27.08 4.25 21.99
CA SER A 653 27.45 4.61 20.64
C SER A 653 26.63 3.81 19.64
N ALA A 654 26.28 4.41 18.50
CA ALA A 654 25.62 3.73 17.39
C ALA A 654 26.31 4.03 16.07
N ALA A 655 26.52 2.99 15.27
CA ALA A 655 26.84 3.10 13.86
C ALA A 655 25.54 2.91 13.06
N ILE A 656 25.15 3.91 12.29
CA ILE A 656 23.94 3.92 11.48
C ILE A 656 24.32 3.95 10.00
N THR A 657 23.66 3.14 9.18
CA THR A 657 23.77 3.20 7.72
C THR A 657 22.37 3.40 7.15
N ILE A 658 22.18 4.42 6.33
CA ILE A 658 20.94 4.73 5.63
C ILE A 658 21.14 4.39 4.16
N ASP A 659 20.36 3.46 3.62
CA ASP A 659 20.26 3.23 2.18
C ASP A 659 19.02 3.92 1.64
N THR A 660 19.21 4.99 0.88
CA THR A 660 18.14 5.82 0.33
C THR A 660 17.50 5.23 -0.93
N ALA A 661 18.09 4.18 -1.51
CA ALA A 661 17.44 3.44 -2.60
C ALA A 661 16.58 2.30 -2.06
N ALA A 662 16.95 1.73 -0.91
CA ALA A 662 16.20 0.65 -0.26
C ALA A 662 15.30 1.16 0.89
N ASN A 663 15.32 2.45 1.20
CA ASN A 663 14.65 3.08 2.35
C ASN A 663 14.91 2.35 3.69
N THR A 664 16.17 1.99 3.93
CA THR A 664 16.55 1.24 5.14
C THR A 664 17.52 2.02 6.02
N LEU A 665 17.31 1.97 7.33
CA LEU A 665 18.22 2.45 8.36
C LEU A 665 18.75 1.23 9.14
N SER A 666 19.95 0.77 8.80
CA SER A 666 20.67 -0.27 9.54
C SER A 666 21.36 0.33 10.76
N TYR A 667 21.22 -0.30 11.92
CA TYR A 667 21.82 0.17 13.17
C TYR A 667 22.66 -0.92 13.86
N ASN A 668 23.78 -0.50 14.43
CA ASN A 668 24.57 -1.27 15.39
C ASN A 668 24.86 -0.39 16.61
N ILE A 669 24.16 -0.64 17.70
CA ILE A 669 24.12 0.19 18.91
C ILE A 669 24.75 -0.58 20.07
N THR A 670 25.76 0.00 20.71
CA THR A 670 26.36 -0.53 21.94
C THR A 670 26.22 0.49 23.06
N PHE A 671 25.81 0.05 24.24
CA PHE A 671 25.79 0.89 25.43
C PHE A 671 26.24 0.10 26.67
N SER A 672 26.65 0.84 27.70
CA SER A 672 27.07 0.29 28.98
C SER A 672 26.80 1.26 30.14
N GLY A 673 26.73 0.72 31.35
CA GLY A 673 26.66 1.52 32.58
C GLY A 673 25.27 2.08 32.92
N LEU A 674 24.18 1.50 32.39
CA LEU A 674 22.82 1.83 32.86
C LEU A 674 22.72 1.63 34.38
N SER A 675 22.02 2.52 35.04
CA SER A 675 21.84 2.52 36.50
C SER A 675 20.94 1.38 37.02
N SER A 676 20.19 0.73 36.13
CA SER A 676 19.34 -0.43 36.42
C SER A 676 19.09 -1.25 35.15
N THR A 677 18.34 -2.35 35.26
CA THR A 677 17.97 -3.19 34.11
C THR A 677 17.31 -2.36 33.01
N GLU A 678 17.73 -2.59 31.76
CA GLU A 678 17.09 -2.04 30.57
C GLU A 678 15.59 -2.42 30.55
N LEU A 679 14.74 -1.43 30.29
CA LEU A 679 13.30 -1.59 30.19
C LEU A 679 12.84 -1.67 28.73
N SER A 680 13.39 -0.81 27.87
CA SER A 680 13.08 -0.72 26.45
C SER A 680 14.09 0.19 25.73
N ALA A 681 14.09 0.18 24.40
CA ALA A 681 14.86 1.12 23.58
C ALA A 681 14.14 1.36 22.25
N HIS A 682 14.26 2.57 21.70
CA HIS A 682 13.57 2.97 20.48
C HIS A 682 14.37 3.96 19.64
N ILE A 683 14.03 4.06 18.36
CA ILE A 683 14.28 5.23 17.52
C ILE A 683 13.00 6.07 17.54
N HIS A 684 13.14 7.35 17.90
CA HIS A 684 12.06 8.33 17.98
C HIS A 684 12.18 9.37 16.87
N GLY A 685 11.06 10.01 16.54
CA GLY A 685 11.01 11.13 15.60
C GLY A 685 9.58 11.54 15.27
N PHE A 686 9.36 12.64 14.53
CA PHE A 686 10.38 13.61 14.11
C PHE A 686 10.46 14.77 15.10
N ALA A 687 11.64 14.97 15.69
CA ALA A 687 11.91 16.12 16.55
C ALA A 687 13.38 16.56 16.44
N PRO A 688 13.63 17.88 16.46
CA PRO A 688 14.99 18.40 16.57
C PRO A 688 15.64 18.02 17.91
N PRO A 689 16.97 18.14 18.03
CA PRO A 689 17.68 17.95 19.29
C PRO A 689 17.05 18.76 20.42
N GLY A 690 16.82 18.12 21.58
CA GLY A 690 16.23 18.78 22.76
C GLY A 690 14.71 18.73 22.84
N THR A 691 14.02 18.11 21.88
CA THR A 691 12.57 17.89 21.91
C THR A 691 12.25 16.38 21.90
N ASN A 692 11.21 15.96 22.65
CA ASN A 692 10.72 14.58 22.63
C ASN A 692 9.74 14.37 21.47
N ALA A 693 9.80 13.19 20.86
CA ALA A 693 8.86 12.74 19.84
C ALA A 693 8.35 11.33 20.13
N GLY A 694 7.34 10.92 19.35
CA GLY A 694 6.82 9.55 19.38
C GLY A 694 7.88 8.52 18.98
N VAL A 695 7.57 7.25 19.26
CA VAL A 695 8.38 6.11 18.82
C VAL A 695 8.10 5.85 17.34
N LEU A 696 9.16 5.80 16.52
CA LEU A 696 9.08 5.40 15.12
C LEU A 696 9.47 3.93 14.92
N HIS A 697 10.42 3.42 15.71
CA HIS A 697 10.89 2.05 15.61
C HIS A 697 11.33 1.50 16.97
N THR A 698 10.88 0.29 17.31
CA THR A 698 11.27 -0.40 18.56
C THR A 698 12.56 -1.18 18.37
N LEU A 699 13.51 -1.05 19.30
CA LEU A 699 14.81 -1.71 19.25
C LEU A 699 14.82 -2.97 20.14
N PRO A 700 15.57 -4.04 19.75
CA PRO A 700 15.65 -5.26 20.55
C PRO A 700 16.37 -5.02 21.88
N ALA A 701 16.07 -5.82 22.91
CA ALA A 701 16.75 -5.75 24.21
C ALA A 701 18.23 -6.22 24.13
N GLY A 702 19.08 -5.71 25.02
CA GLY A 702 20.49 -6.10 25.12
C GLY A 702 21.48 -5.16 24.41
N SER A 703 22.78 -5.45 24.52
CA SER A 703 23.89 -4.66 23.94
C SER A 703 24.97 -5.64 23.44
N PRO A 704 25.34 -5.65 22.14
CA PRO A 704 24.89 -4.75 21.07
C PRO A 704 23.45 -5.00 20.60
N LYS A 705 22.81 -3.96 20.08
CA LYS A 705 21.57 -4.03 19.28
C LYS A 705 21.94 -3.93 17.81
N ILE A 706 21.57 -4.93 17.02
CA ILE A 706 21.85 -4.94 15.58
C ILE A 706 20.54 -5.23 14.86
N GLY A 707 20.20 -4.42 13.87
CA GLY A 707 18.98 -4.60 13.10
C GLY A 707 18.82 -3.55 12.01
N VAL A 708 17.67 -3.61 11.35
CA VAL A 708 17.29 -2.71 10.27
C VAL A 708 15.91 -2.13 10.58
N TYR A 709 15.76 -0.83 10.33
CA TYR A 709 14.49 -0.13 10.32
C TYR A 709 14.17 0.24 8.87
N ASN A 710 13.18 -0.41 8.27
CA ASN A 710 12.66 -0.06 6.95
C ASN A 710 11.71 1.13 7.14
N TYR A 711 12.13 2.32 6.73
CA TYR A 711 11.38 3.55 6.95
C TYR A 711 10.56 3.91 5.70
N ASN A 712 9.46 4.66 5.87
CA ASN A 712 8.68 5.15 4.74
C ASN A 712 9.51 6.18 3.96
N GLN A 713 9.52 6.14 2.62
CA GLN A 713 10.21 7.13 1.79
C GLN A 713 9.83 8.58 2.14
N ALA A 714 8.60 8.84 2.59
CA ALA A 714 8.16 10.17 3.06
C ALA A 714 8.91 10.65 4.32
N ASP A 715 9.38 9.71 5.15
CA ASP A 715 10.14 9.96 6.36
C ASP A 715 11.62 10.24 6.07
N GLU A 716 12.12 9.82 4.90
CA GLU A 716 13.52 9.90 4.52
C GLU A 716 14.05 11.33 4.67
N ALA A 717 13.31 12.33 4.20
CA ALA A 717 13.72 13.72 4.30
C ALA A 717 13.91 14.14 5.77
N ASN A 718 13.06 13.67 6.68
CA ASN A 718 13.14 13.98 8.11
C ASN A 718 14.26 13.20 8.81
N ILE A 719 14.48 11.94 8.41
CA ILE A 719 15.61 11.12 8.89
C ILE A 719 16.93 11.76 8.44
N LEU A 720 17.04 12.17 7.18
CA LEU A 720 18.21 12.82 6.60
C LEU A 720 18.41 14.26 7.12
N ALA A 721 17.33 14.95 7.52
CA ALA A 721 17.38 16.22 8.23
C ALA A 721 17.82 16.08 9.70
N GLY A 722 18.04 14.85 10.16
CA GLY A 722 18.51 14.55 11.51
C GLY A 722 17.45 14.74 12.60
N LEU A 723 16.17 14.56 12.26
CA LEU A 723 15.04 14.69 13.18
C LEU A 723 14.70 13.39 13.92
N THR A 724 15.53 12.35 13.79
CA THR A 724 15.38 11.11 14.55
C THR A 724 16.47 10.94 15.60
N TYR A 725 16.14 10.22 16.67
CA TYR A 725 17.09 9.96 17.76
C TYR A 725 16.87 8.59 18.39
N ILE A 726 17.94 8.01 18.91
CA ILE A 726 17.91 6.75 19.67
C ILE A 726 17.71 7.11 21.14
N ASN A 727 16.81 6.40 21.82
CA ASN A 727 16.60 6.51 23.27
C ASN A 727 16.62 5.12 23.92
N ILE A 728 17.29 4.98 25.06
CA ILE A 728 17.40 3.72 25.83
C ILE A 728 16.89 3.97 27.25
N HIS A 729 15.93 3.15 27.68
CA HIS A 729 15.20 3.28 28.93
C HIS A 729 15.68 2.21 29.93
N SER A 730 15.67 2.55 31.22
CA SER A 730 15.91 1.58 32.29
C SER A 730 14.82 1.66 33.36
N THR A 731 14.83 0.73 34.30
CA THR A 731 13.84 0.69 35.38
C THR A 731 13.83 2.00 36.20
N ASN A 732 14.99 2.61 36.43
CA ASN A 732 15.14 3.87 37.15
C ASN A 732 14.83 5.10 36.28
N PHE A 733 14.94 4.97 34.96
CA PHE A 733 14.70 6.04 33.98
C PHE A 733 13.72 5.56 32.90
N PRO A 734 12.43 5.36 33.23
CA PRO A 734 11.45 4.82 32.29
C PRO A 734 11.16 5.78 31.13
N GLY A 735 11.38 7.09 31.30
CA GLY A 735 11.26 8.09 30.23
C GLY A 735 12.47 8.20 29.28
N GLY A 736 13.58 7.52 29.61
CA GLY A 736 14.85 7.58 28.88
C GLY A 736 16.03 7.79 29.82
N GLU A 737 17.03 6.89 29.76
CA GLU A 737 18.29 7.03 30.50
C GLU A 737 19.39 7.68 29.65
N ILE A 738 19.52 7.29 28.37
CA ILE A 738 20.52 7.84 27.43
C ILE A 738 19.93 8.02 26.03
N ARG A 739 20.18 9.20 25.44
CA ARG A 739 19.71 9.60 24.10
C ARG A 739 20.87 10.01 23.19
N GLY A 740 20.71 9.78 21.89
CA GLY A 740 21.62 10.29 20.86
C GLY A 740 20.88 10.62 19.56
N GLN A 741 21.07 11.84 19.04
CA GLN A 741 20.46 12.27 17.77
C GLN A 741 21.18 11.66 16.57
N ILE A 742 20.43 11.13 15.59
CA ILE A 742 20.96 10.63 14.32
C ILE A 742 21.10 11.83 13.37
N ALA A 743 22.18 12.60 13.52
CA ALA A 743 22.41 13.83 12.76
C ALA A 743 23.90 14.07 12.52
N GLY A 744 24.24 15.04 11.65
CA GLY A 744 25.62 15.44 11.35
C GLY A 744 25.98 15.27 9.87
N THR A 745 27.23 15.52 9.50
CA THR A 745 27.70 15.27 8.14
C THR A 745 27.88 13.76 7.93
N PRO A 746 27.10 13.11 7.05
CA PRO A 746 27.22 11.67 6.83
C PRO A 746 28.52 11.32 6.12
N GLY A 747 29.10 10.16 6.44
CA GLY A 747 30.09 9.52 5.59
C GLY A 747 29.41 8.79 4.44
N THR A 748 30.02 8.76 3.26
CA THR A 748 29.54 7.90 2.16
C THR A 748 30.05 6.48 2.37
N CYS A 749 29.20 5.47 2.23
CA CYS A 749 29.69 4.09 2.23
C CYS A 749 30.53 3.84 0.98
N VAL A 750 31.73 3.27 1.15
CA VAL A 750 32.46 2.69 0.02
C VAL A 750 31.77 1.40 -0.33
N THR A 751 31.01 1.37 -1.44
CA THR A 751 30.62 0.10 -2.05
C THR A 751 31.93 -0.65 -2.32
N PRO A 752 32.18 -1.84 -1.74
CA PRO A 752 33.29 -2.66 -2.19
C PRO A 752 33.08 -2.86 -3.68
N THR A 753 34.05 -2.43 -4.49
CA THR A 753 34.06 -2.74 -5.92
C THR A 753 33.74 -4.23 -6.04
N PRO A 754 32.78 -4.66 -6.87
CA PRO A 754 32.53 -6.07 -7.10
C PRO A 754 33.87 -6.69 -7.48
N ILE A 755 34.46 -7.47 -6.57
CA ILE A 755 35.56 -8.35 -6.91
C ILE A 755 34.94 -9.37 -7.85
N THR A 756 35.14 -9.17 -9.15
CA THR A 756 34.98 -10.24 -10.13
C THR A 756 35.77 -11.42 -9.56
N PRO A 757 35.12 -12.55 -9.23
CA PRO A 757 35.84 -13.72 -8.78
C PRO A 757 36.82 -14.06 -9.90
N THR A 758 38.10 -13.84 -9.64
CA THR A 758 39.15 -14.42 -10.48
C THR A 758 38.89 -15.90 -10.42
N ALA A 759 38.64 -16.52 -11.58
CA ALA A 759 38.45 -17.96 -11.68
C ALA A 759 39.62 -18.66 -10.98
N ILE A 760 39.36 -19.14 -9.78
CA ILE A 760 40.24 -20.07 -9.10
C ILE A 760 40.03 -21.38 -9.84
N THR A 761 40.94 -21.68 -10.76
CA THR A 761 41.04 -23.02 -11.32
C THR A 761 41.40 -23.96 -10.18
N PRO A 762 40.52 -24.88 -9.74
CA PRO A 762 40.94 -25.91 -8.79
C PRO A 762 41.95 -26.81 -9.51
N THR A 763 43.18 -26.82 -9.03
CA THR A 763 44.19 -27.80 -9.45
C THR A 763 43.80 -29.14 -8.83
N ALA A 764 42.92 -29.89 -9.50
CA ALA A 764 42.72 -31.30 -9.22
C ALA A 764 43.73 -32.09 -10.06
N THR A 765 44.68 -32.74 -9.39
CA THR A 765 45.59 -33.70 -10.01
C THR A 765 44.78 -34.95 -10.37
N GLN A 766 44.33 -35.05 -11.63
CA GLN A 766 43.73 -36.26 -12.17
C GLN A 766 44.73 -36.98 -13.05
N THR A 767 45.15 -38.17 -12.61
CA THR A 767 46.00 -39.10 -13.36
C THR A 767 45.30 -39.49 -14.66
N ALA A 768 46.00 -39.28 -15.78
CA ALA A 768 45.49 -39.51 -17.12
C ALA A 768 45.15 -40.99 -17.39
N ILE A 769 43.97 -41.23 -17.95
CA ILE A 769 43.67 -42.37 -18.80
C ILE A 769 43.03 -41.82 -20.07
N THR A 770 43.72 -42.01 -21.20
CA THR A 770 43.31 -41.57 -22.53
C THR A 770 42.35 -42.60 -23.15
N PRO A 771 41.22 -42.16 -23.72
CA PRO A 771 40.63 -42.85 -24.86
C PRO A 771 40.54 -41.93 -26.08
N THR A 772 40.88 -42.55 -27.20
CA THR A 772 41.01 -42.03 -28.56
C THR A 772 39.71 -41.41 -29.09
N ALA A 773 39.85 -40.30 -29.81
CA ALA A 773 38.78 -39.58 -30.50
C ALA A 773 38.08 -40.46 -31.55
N ILE A 774 36.74 -40.41 -31.56
CA ILE A 774 35.91 -40.86 -32.68
C ILE A 774 35.02 -39.67 -33.09
N THR A 775 35.16 -39.25 -34.35
CA THR A 775 34.45 -38.13 -34.97
C THR A 775 32.95 -38.44 -35.11
N PRO A 776 32.01 -37.56 -34.70
CA PRO A 776 30.59 -37.78 -34.96
C PRO A 776 30.21 -37.27 -36.36
N THR A 777 29.68 -38.18 -37.16
CA THR A 777 28.95 -37.92 -38.41
C THR A 777 27.58 -37.34 -38.09
N ALA A 778 27.18 -36.30 -38.82
CA ALA A 778 25.86 -35.68 -38.72
C ALA A 778 24.73 -36.67 -39.06
N ILE A 779 23.71 -36.72 -38.20
CA ILE A 779 22.44 -37.39 -38.47
C ILE A 779 21.32 -36.41 -38.13
N THR A 780 20.54 -36.05 -39.14
CA THR A 780 19.32 -35.25 -39.03
C THR A 780 18.15 -36.16 -38.62
N PRO A 781 17.35 -35.82 -37.60
CA PRO A 781 16.03 -36.41 -37.42
C PRO A 781 14.93 -35.44 -37.85
N THR A 782 14.17 -35.89 -38.85
CA THR A 782 12.86 -35.39 -39.23
C THR A 782 11.84 -35.94 -38.24
N ALA A 783 11.16 -35.09 -37.47
CA ALA A 783 9.94 -35.46 -36.76
C ALA A 783 9.02 -34.24 -36.62
N THR A 784 7.85 -34.35 -37.24
CA THR A 784 6.75 -33.40 -37.24
C THR A 784 6.13 -33.33 -35.84
N GLN A 785 6.29 -32.21 -35.12
CA GLN A 785 5.51 -31.95 -33.91
C GLN A 785 4.18 -31.30 -34.29
N THR A 786 3.09 -32.04 -34.04
CA THR A 786 1.74 -31.49 -34.00
C THR A 786 1.59 -30.73 -32.68
N VAL A 787 1.60 -29.40 -32.73
CA VAL A 787 1.32 -28.54 -31.57
C VAL A 787 -0.17 -28.65 -31.25
N ILE A 788 -0.50 -29.33 -30.15
CA ILE A 788 -1.81 -29.19 -29.51
C ILE A 788 -1.65 -28.09 -28.46
N GLN A 789 -2.03 -26.85 -28.81
CA GLN A 789 -2.25 -25.81 -27.82
C GLN A 789 -3.49 -26.19 -26.99
N ARG A 790 -3.29 -26.65 -25.75
CA ARG A 790 -4.29 -26.51 -24.70
C ARG A 790 -4.00 -25.21 -23.97
N LYS A 791 -4.93 -24.25 -24.11
CA LYS A 791 -4.97 -23.01 -23.32
C LYS A 791 -5.05 -23.39 -21.84
N LEU A 792 -3.99 -23.11 -21.09
CA LEU A 792 -4.06 -23.00 -19.64
C LEU A 792 -4.58 -21.58 -19.36
N TYR A 793 -5.80 -21.47 -18.83
CA TYR A 793 -6.33 -20.21 -18.33
C TYR A 793 -5.59 -19.87 -17.04
N LEU A 794 -4.60 -18.99 -17.15
CA LEU A 794 -3.98 -18.30 -16.02
C LEU A 794 -4.65 -16.92 -15.97
N PRO A 795 -5.46 -16.58 -14.96
CA PRO A 795 -5.86 -15.19 -14.78
C PRO A 795 -4.60 -14.41 -14.41
N LEU A 796 -4.25 -13.46 -15.26
CA LEU A 796 -3.11 -12.58 -15.12
C LEU A 796 -3.47 -11.53 -14.05
N ILE A 797 -3.21 -11.83 -12.77
CA ILE A 797 -3.24 -10.82 -11.72
C ILE A 797 -1.84 -10.18 -11.69
N LEU A 798 -1.73 -9.10 -12.46
CA LEU A 798 -0.65 -8.13 -12.39
C LEU A 798 -1.29 -6.80 -12.80
N ARG A 799 -1.96 -6.18 -11.83
CA ARG A 799 -2.12 -4.74 -11.68
C ARG A 799 -2.59 -4.45 -10.27
#